data_AF-A0A955AT26-F1
#
_entry.id   AF-A0A955AT26-F1
#
_cell.length_a   1.000
_cell.length_b   1.000
_cell.length_c   1.000
_cell.angle_alpha   90.00
_cell.angle_beta   90.00
_cell.angle_gamma   90.00
#
_symmetry.space_group_name_H-M   'P 1'
#
loop_
_entity.id
_entity.type
_entity.pdbx_description
1 polymer ?
#
loop_
_entity_poly.entity_id
_entity_poly.type
_entity_poly.pdbx_seq_one_letter_code
_entity_poly.pdbx_strand_id
1 'polypeptide(L)'
;MKADRSPIDSATKLPPPTNNRLSDGSILGGWWHREADRIVCDLCPRACSMKPGDRGFCFVRENRDGQMVLSTYGKSTGFCVDPIEKKPLNHFYPGTSVLSFGTAGCNLACKFCQNWSISKSREVERLSEHASPMTIASAAQQLGCHSVAYTYNDPIIWAEYAIDTANECRQLGIKNVAVTAGYITKEARSTFFHAMDAANVDLKAFTEEFYQQLTLSHLQPILDTLVWLKQETEVWFEITNLVIPAANDSQDEFDRMCDWILDNLGPDVPLHFTAFHPDFRLQDRHATPLETLLQAYDIATSRGIRHVYVGNVNDVAHQSTYCPQCKQLLIERNWHQLGQYHLEDNRCRFCQYQIAGHFLSQPGDWGRKRLPVRIQDYAASPPVSTNQPAVIQQPPGDQHVSTEVDVTPPQLSASQHQAIVTAASELVTCAVLNQPARLSDTTIGGAASIPILGCFVSIKRKGNLRGCCGFLGQKATIKDGMEYSAAKSATGDVRMPRVSPSELAHLEFEVWLLFGQEEVFEQGAARINAVTIGKHGLRIQKGNQAGLLLPGVATDLGLNSEQFLDQVCIKAGLPPSAWRDADTKLIRFQGLAVEGDFDATVLDQVRTVPASVIATSELPLLVQFCRDNIVAVLTGATPSYYAFGCSDGAVHGIALRTQVAGRPDPIQMAQFNTNKPFPLQSTLFQAAQSSGQVLHQEGMRGVTAAQLNVELAVLSDPALHGSSLQPDLAGFDAQQRAILVQQGSHSALLMDGNTTAEALLDEAIAAAKIDPETHASVVSFQIQSNATSWRVLNVPKPQTGPAVRSPAVAGTFYPGRPDDMQQALDELIPTTNVAQEKVSAVMLPHAGWRFSGRLAADVLRRIEIPENVIIIGPKHTAMGVDWAVAPHRAWALPGLEIASNVELAKALCQAIPDLELDALAHQREHGIEVELPILHRFAPHAKVVGIAIGAGSLQRCQEFGTGLAAVLQDQWEKTLLIISSDMNHYATDQENRRLDELAIAAIETLDPERVFQTVRTNHISMCGVLPAVMVMHALKQLGKLHSVQRMGYATSADVTGDTSRVVGYAGLLFR
;
A
#
# COMPACT_ATOMS: atom_id res chain seq x y z
N MET A 1 9.70 -52.65 -15.14
CA MET A 1 9.89 -52.62 -16.60
C MET A 1 10.88 -51.49 -16.90
N LYS A 2 12.02 -51.79 -17.52
CA LYS A 2 12.98 -50.78 -18.00
C LYS A 2 12.34 -50.09 -19.20
N ALA A 3 12.02 -48.81 -19.08
CA ALA A 3 11.55 -48.00 -20.20
C ALA A 3 12.71 -47.73 -21.15
N ASP A 4 12.46 -48.01 -22.42
CA ASP A 4 13.34 -47.85 -23.57
C ASP A 4 13.84 -46.39 -23.68
N ARG A 5 15.14 -46.16 -23.43
CA ARG A 5 15.80 -44.88 -23.65
C ARG A 5 16.62 -45.01 -24.94
N SER A 6 15.97 -44.74 -26.06
CA SER A 6 16.70 -44.43 -27.30
C SER A 6 17.54 -43.14 -27.09
N PRO A 7 18.78 -43.04 -27.59
CA PRO A 7 19.59 -41.84 -27.43
C PRO A 7 18.98 -40.71 -28.27
N ILE A 8 18.54 -39.64 -27.62
CA ILE A 8 18.19 -38.39 -28.30
C ILE A 8 19.51 -37.76 -28.76
N ASP A 9 19.65 -37.56 -30.08
CA ASP A 9 20.83 -36.98 -30.72
C ASP A 9 21.15 -35.57 -30.17
N SER A 10 22.42 -35.27 -29.92
CA SER A 10 22.92 -34.13 -29.13
C SER A 10 22.76 -32.75 -29.79
N ALA A 11 21.99 -32.66 -30.88
CA ALA A 11 21.70 -31.41 -31.59
C ALA A 11 20.20 -31.19 -31.87
N THR A 12 19.32 -32.11 -31.44
CA THR A 12 17.88 -32.00 -31.72
C THR A 12 17.23 -31.04 -30.73
N LYS A 13 16.80 -29.87 -31.21
CA LYS A 13 15.97 -28.93 -30.43
C LYS A 13 14.61 -29.57 -30.16
N LEU A 14 14.23 -29.69 -28.89
CA LEU A 14 13.00 -30.34 -28.49
C LEU A 14 11.85 -29.32 -28.46
N PRO A 15 10.79 -29.48 -29.28
CA PRO A 15 9.57 -28.68 -29.11
C PRO A 15 8.91 -29.00 -27.76
N PRO A 16 8.01 -28.14 -27.26
CA PRO A 16 7.22 -28.47 -26.07
C PRO A 16 6.52 -29.82 -26.28
N PRO A 17 6.59 -30.74 -25.31
CA PRO A 17 6.01 -32.06 -25.49
C PRO A 17 4.47 -31.96 -25.63
N THR A 18 3.82 -33.02 -26.09
CA THR A 18 2.35 -33.11 -26.16
C THR A 18 1.71 -33.66 -24.89
N ASN A 19 2.51 -34.25 -23.99
CA ASN A 19 2.06 -34.81 -22.71
C ASN A 19 3.06 -34.42 -21.61
N ASN A 20 2.81 -33.27 -20.96
CA ASN A 20 3.87 -32.50 -20.31
C ASN A 20 3.94 -32.69 -18.80
N ARG A 21 3.12 -33.57 -18.22
CA ARG A 21 3.06 -33.75 -16.77
C ARG A 21 4.00 -34.85 -16.30
N LEU A 22 4.91 -34.48 -15.41
CA LEU A 22 5.68 -35.43 -14.60
C LEU A 22 4.80 -36.03 -13.50
N SER A 23 5.25 -37.12 -12.89
CA SER A 23 4.54 -37.82 -11.81
C SER A 23 4.30 -36.97 -10.56
N ASP A 24 5.09 -35.92 -10.36
CA ASP A 24 4.95 -34.94 -9.28
C ASP A 24 4.03 -33.75 -9.63
N GLY A 25 3.41 -33.77 -10.82
CA GLY A 25 2.54 -32.70 -11.32
C GLY A 25 3.28 -31.54 -12.00
N SER A 26 4.62 -31.54 -12.03
CA SER A 26 5.41 -30.52 -12.71
C SER A 26 5.26 -30.61 -14.23
N ILE A 27 5.39 -29.47 -14.92
CA ILE A 27 5.27 -29.39 -16.38
C ILE A 27 6.65 -29.36 -17.05
N LEU A 28 6.86 -30.23 -18.03
CA LEU A 28 8.03 -30.22 -18.90
C LEU A 28 8.00 -29.01 -19.83
N GLY A 29 9.12 -28.28 -19.86
CA GLY A 29 9.32 -27.15 -20.76
C GLY A 29 9.85 -27.59 -22.13
N GLY A 30 9.45 -26.86 -23.17
CA GLY A 30 9.98 -26.98 -24.53
C GLY A 30 11.14 -26.03 -24.81
N TRP A 31 11.59 -26.00 -26.07
CA TRP A 31 12.64 -25.12 -26.59
C TRP A 31 13.95 -25.23 -25.82
N TRP A 32 14.56 -26.41 -25.90
CA TRP A 32 15.90 -26.66 -25.40
C TRP A 32 16.56 -27.81 -26.15
N HIS A 33 17.88 -27.86 -26.09
CA HIS A 33 18.68 -28.99 -26.55
C HIS A 33 19.71 -29.39 -25.48
N ARG A 34 20.25 -30.60 -25.62
CA ARG A 34 21.35 -31.07 -24.77
C ARG A 34 22.68 -30.68 -25.38
N GLU A 35 23.57 -30.17 -24.56
CA GLU A 35 24.97 -29.92 -24.93
C GLU A 35 25.86 -30.52 -23.82
N ALA A 36 26.56 -31.60 -24.15
CA ALA A 36 27.34 -32.38 -23.19
C ALA A 36 26.54 -32.80 -21.92
N ASP A 37 26.95 -32.35 -20.73
CA ASP A 37 26.31 -32.61 -19.44
C ASP A 37 25.26 -31.55 -19.04
N ARG A 38 24.90 -30.64 -19.96
CA ARG A 38 24.02 -29.50 -19.73
C ARG A 38 22.81 -29.49 -20.66
N ILE A 39 21.84 -28.67 -20.31
CA ILE A 39 20.76 -28.27 -21.21
C ILE A 39 20.92 -26.79 -21.55
N VAL A 40 20.68 -26.43 -22.81
CA VAL A 40 20.68 -25.05 -23.29
C VAL A 40 19.26 -24.64 -23.61
N CYS A 41 18.77 -23.57 -22.99
CA CYS A 41 17.43 -23.04 -23.21
C CYS A 41 17.38 -22.19 -24.50
N ASP A 42 16.60 -22.63 -25.48
CA ASP A 42 16.45 -21.98 -26.79
C ASP A 42 15.22 -21.05 -26.87
N LEU A 43 14.49 -20.85 -25.78
CA LEU A 43 13.25 -20.05 -25.79
C LEU A 43 13.52 -18.56 -26.06
N CYS A 44 14.51 -17.98 -25.38
CA CYS A 44 14.83 -16.56 -25.49
C CYS A 44 16.32 -16.37 -25.81
N PRO A 45 16.74 -15.21 -26.35
CA PRO A 45 18.11 -14.99 -26.80
C PRO A 45 19.19 -15.09 -25.70
N ARG A 46 18.82 -15.30 -24.43
CA ARG A 46 19.79 -15.54 -23.34
C ARG A 46 20.53 -16.86 -23.45
N ALA A 47 20.00 -17.85 -24.16
CA ALA A 47 20.64 -19.16 -24.36
C ALA A 47 21.22 -19.78 -23.06
N CYS A 48 20.44 -19.79 -21.97
CA CYS A 48 20.94 -20.21 -20.66
C CYS A 48 21.42 -21.66 -20.69
N SER A 49 22.71 -21.90 -20.43
CA SER A 49 23.35 -23.22 -20.32
C SER A 49 23.36 -23.69 -18.87
N MET A 50 22.58 -24.73 -18.57
CA MET A 50 22.20 -25.12 -17.21
C MET A 50 22.65 -26.56 -16.89
N LYS A 51 23.35 -26.76 -15.78
CA LYS A 51 23.62 -28.09 -15.21
C LYS A 51 22.37 -28.66 -14.51
N PRO A 52 22.30 -29.97 -14.23
CA PRO A 52 21.23 -30.51 -13.40
C PRO A 52 21.14 -29.77 -12.05
N GLY A 53 19.94 -29.32 -11.69
CA GLY A 53 19.65 -28.49 -10.52
C GLY A 53 19.67 -26.97 -10.80
N ASP A 54 20.26 -26.51 -11.91
CA ASP A 54 20.33 -25.08 -12.23
C ASP A 54 18.98 -24.56 -12.73
N ARG A 55 18.75 -23.26 -12.49
CA ARG A 55 17.65 -22.49 -13.09
C ARG A 55 18.18 -21.47 -14.08
N GLY A 56 17.39 -21.20 -15.11
CA GLY A 56 17.68 -20.16 -16.09
C GLY A 56 17.60 -18.79 -15.44
N PHE A 57 18.13 -17.77 -16.13
CA PHE A 57 18.14 -16.39 -15.64
C PHE A 57 16.76 -15.90 -15.18
N CYS A 58 15.69 -16.38 -15.83
CA CYS A 58 14.32 -16.02 -15.53
C CYS A 58 13.75 -16.67 -14.26
N PHE A 59 14.43 -17.64 -13.65
CA PHE A 59 13.99 -18.46 -12.52
C PHE A 59 12.77 -19.37 -12.76
N VAL A 60 12.14 -19.28 -13.94
CA VAL A 60 10.97 -20.09 -14.33
C VAL A 60 11.36 -21.46 -14.87
N ARG A 61 12.54 -21.57 -15.49
CA ARG A 61 12.98 -22.75 -16.23
C ARG A 61 14.11 -23.45 -15.48
N GLU A 62 13.91 -24.70 -15.08
CA GLU A 62 14.83 -25.49 -14.25
C GLU A 62 15.31 -26.72 -15.03
N ASN A 63 16.60 -27.03 -14.95
CA ASN A 63 17.11 -28.32 -15.38
C ASN A 63 16.93 -29.34 -14.26
N ARG A 64 15.86 -30.13 -14.28
CA ARG A 64 15.63 -31.22 -13.31
C ARG A 64 15.98 -32.55 -13.97
N ASP A 65 17.03 -33.20 -13.47
CA ASP A 65 17.50 -34.51 -13.93
C ASP A 65 17.74 -34.61 -15.46
N GLY A 66 18.21 -33.51 -16.07
CA GLY A 66 18.48 -33.43 -17.49
C GLY A 66 17.23 -33.14 -18.35
N GLN A 67 16.12 -32.73 -17.74
CA GLN A 67 14.91 -32.29 -18.42
C GLN A 67 14.60 -30.84 -18.05
N MET A 68 14.07 -30.07 -18.98
CA MET A 68 13.56 -28.74 -18.70
C MET A 68 12.21 -28.84 -17.98
N VAL A 69 12.09 -28.22 -16.81
CA VAL A 69 10.85 -28.15 -16.01
C VAL A 69 10.45 -26.70 -15.77
N LEU A 70 9.15 -26.41 -15.86
CA LEU A 70 8.56 -25.09 -15.61
C LEU A 70 8.11 -24.98 -14.14
N SER A 71 8.74 -24.09 -13.37
CA SER A 71 8.49 -23.92 -11.94
C SER A 71 7.23 -23.10 -11.62
N THR A 72 6.72 -22.32 -12.58
CA THR A 72 5.58 -21.40 -12.42
C THR A 72 4.31 -21.82 -13.16
N TYR A 73 4.30 -22.95 -13.87
CA TYR A 73 3.12 -23.36 -14.63
C TYR A 73 1.92 -23.55 -13.68
N GLY A 74 0.81 -22.89 -13.97
CA GLY A 74 -0.39 -22.93 -13.12
C GLY A 74 -0.25 -22.18 -11.79
N LYS A 75 0.80 -21.37 -11.61
CA LYS A 75 1.05 -20.50 -10.46
C LYS A 75 1.14 -19.04 -10.93
N SER A 76 0.13 -18.25 -10.59
CA SER A 76 -0.05 -16.89 -11.14
C SER A 76 -0.29 -15.85 -10.05
N THR A 77 0.09 -14.62 -10.32
CA THR A 77 0.01 -13.48 -9.39
C THR A 77 -0.82 -12.34 -10.01
N GLY A 78 -1.47 -11.54 -9.16
CA GLY A 78 -1.98 -10.21 -9.53
C GLY A 78 -3.23 -10.17 -10.40
N PHE A 79 -4.08 -11.21 -10.37
CA PHE A 79 -5.31 -11.27 -11.16
C PHE A 79 -6.18 -10.01 -10.99
N CYS A 80 -6.45 -9.32 -12.10
CA CYS A 80 -7.22 -8.10 -12.11
C CYS A 80 -7.88 -7.87 -13.47
N VAL A 81 -9.15 -7.47 -13.49
CA VAL A 81 -9.79 -6.93 -14.69
C VAL A 81 -9.49 -5.42 -14.77
N ASP A 82 -8.93 -5.02 -15.90
CA ASP A 82 -8.54 -3.64 -16.23
C ASP A 82 -9.12 -3.25 -17.62
N PRO A 83 -9.13 -1.96 -17.99
CA PRO A 83 -9.38 -1.54 -19.38
C PRO A 83 -8.25 -1.97 -20.31
N ILE A 84 -8.57 -2.26 -21.57
CA ILE A 84 -7.58 -2.64 -22.60
C ILE A 84 -6.52 -1.55 -22.84
N GLU A 85 -6.88 -0.27 -22.67
CA GLU A 85 -5.97 0.87 -22.77
C GLU A 85 -4.80 0.79 -21.79
N LYS A 86 -4.97 0.10 -20.65
CA LYS A 86 -3.89 -0.13 -19.67
C LYS A 86 -2.88 -1.17 -20.16
N LYS A 87 -3.18 -1.93 -21.21
CA LYS A 87 -2.27 -2.85 -21.91
C LYS A 87 -1.86 -2.21 -23.25
N PRO A 88 -1.30 -0.99 -23.21
CA PRO A 88 -1.28 0.04 -24.28
C PRO A 88 -1.70 -0.43 -25.67
N LEU A 89 -2.99 -0.71 -25.83
CA LEU A 89 -3.61 -1.23 -27.04
C LEU A 89 -4.80 -0.34 -27.38
N ASN A 90 -4.52 0.81 -27.98
CA ASN A 90 -5.53 1.81 -28.31
C ASN A 90 -6.36 1.42 -29.55
N HIS A 91 -5.90 0.45 -30.33
CA HIS A 91 -6.47 0.03 -31.60
C HIS A 91 -6.91 -1.46 -31.56
N PHE A 92 -7.12 -2.01 -30.36
CA PHE A 92 -7.61 -3.38 -30.17
C PHE A 92 -8.79 -3.39 -29.21
N TYR A 93 -10.00 -3.34 -29.77
CA TYR A 93 -11.28 -3.30 -29.05
C TYR A 93 -11.35 -2.25 -27.92
N PRO A 94 -11.20 -0.94 -28.23
CA PRO A 94 -11.13 0.12 -27.23
C PRO A 94 -12.34 0.15 -26.28
N GLY A 95 -12.07 0.41 -24.99
CA GLY A 95 -13.06 0.49 -23.92
C GLY A 95 -13.50 -0.85 -23.34
N THR A 96 -13.00 -1.98 -23.87
CA THR A 96 -13.35 -3.32 -23.38
C THR A 96 -12.53 -3.72 -22.14
N SER A 97 -13.04 -4.71 -21.41
CA SER A 97 -12.41 -5.30 -20.22
C SER A 97 -11.40 -6.38 -20.60
N VAL A 98 -10.28 -6.43 -19.86
CA VAL A 98 -9.21 -7.44 -20.00
C VAL A 98 -8.82 -8.03 -18.64
N LEU A 99 -8.94 -9.35 -18.48
CA LEU A 99 -8.44 -10.06 -17.31
C LEU A 99 -6.92 -10.22 -17.41
N SER A 100 -6.18 -9.66 -16.45
CA SER A 100 -4.73 -9.53 -16.50
C SER A 100 -4.05 -10.34 -15.40
N PHE A 101 -2.98 -11.07 -15.72
CA PHE A 101 -2.16 -11.80 -14.74
C PHE A 101 -0.72 -11.99 -15.22
N GLY A 102 0.16 -12.37 -14.28
CA GLY A 102 1.56 -12.67 -14.55
C GLY A 102 2.12 -13.73 -13.61
N THR A 103 3.38 -14.13 -13.81
CA THR A 103 4.10 -15.07 -12.93
C THR A 103 5.30 -14.38 -12.27
N ALA A 104 6.07 -15.10 -11.44
CA ALA A 104 7.32 -14.56 -10.89
C ALA A 104 8.51 -14.76 -11.86
N GLY A 105 9.39 -13.76 -11.95
CA GLY A 105 10.61 -13.80 -12.78
C GLY A 105 10.50 -13.04 -14.11
N CYS A 106 11.62 -12.88 -14.83
CA CYS A 106 11.71 -12.18 -16.12
C CYS A 106 12.99 -12.55 -16.90
N ASN A 107 12.96 -12.54 -18.24
CA ASN A 107 14.14 -12.71 -19.11
C ASN A 107 14.98 -11.42 -19.24
N LEU A 108 14.47 -10.26 -18.84
CA LEU A 108 15.20 -8.99 -18.79
C LEU A 108 15.51 -8.58 -17.35
N ALA A 109 16.56 -7.79 -17.17
CA ALA A 109 17.06 -7.28 -15.89
C ALA A 109 16.81 -5.77 -15.70
N CYS A 110 15.72 -5.23 -16.28
CA CYS A 110 15.41 -3.80 -16.27
C CYS A 110 15.61 -3.14 -14.89
N LYS A 111 16.54 -2.18 -14.80
CA LYS A 111 16.81 -1.39 -13.59
C LYS A 111 15.65 -0.44 -13.22
N PHE A 112 14.80 -0.13 -14.18
CA PHE A 112 13.64 0.78 -14.09
C PHE A 112 12.29 0.05 -14.05
N CYS A 113 12.26 -1.24 -13.69
CA CYS A 113 11.03 -2.02 -13.79
C CYS A 113 9.96 -1.53 -12.80
N GLN A 114 8.82 -1.03 -13.30
CA GLN A 114 7.68 -0.58 -12.48
C GLN A 114 6.91 -1.73 -11.83
N ASN A 115 7.04 -2.95 -12.37
CA ASN A 115 6.49 -4.19 -11.80
C ASN A 115 7.59 -5.05 -11.14
N TRP A 116 8.60 -4.42 -10.54
CA TRP A 116 9.78 -5.13 -10.01
C TRP A 116 9.43 -6.14 -8.90
N SER A 117 8.41 -5.86 -8.09
CA SER A 117 7.96 -6.73 -7.00
C SER A 117 7.48 -8.11 -7.48
N ILE A 118 7.03 -8.22 -8.72
CA ILE A 118 6.61 -9.47 -9.38
C ILE A 118 7.73 -9.99 -10.29
N SER A 119 8.23 -9.13 -11.20
CA SER A 119 9.17 -9.53 -12.25
C SER A 119 10.60 -9.82 -11.77
N LYS A 120 10.99 -9.34 -10.57
CA LYS A 120 12.29 -9.61 -9.94
C LYS A 120 12.17 -10.54 -8.72
N SER A 121 10.96 -11.02 -8.41
CA SER A 121 10.74 -11.97 -7.34
C SER A 121 11.29 -13.35 -7.70
N ARG A 122 11.87 -14.03 -6.71
CA ARG A 122 12.25 -15.45 -6.77
C ARG A 122 11.25 -16.35 -6.03
N GLU A 123 10.26 -15.75 -5.37
CA GLU A 123 9.29 -16.43 -4.50
C GLU A 123 8.02 -16.79 -5.29
N VAL A 124 8.09 -17.85 -6.09
CA VAL A 124 6.96 -18.33 -6.90
C VAL A 124 5.78 -18.77 -6.03
N GLU A 125 6.01 -19.42 -4.88
CA GLU A 125 4.92 -20.03 -4.08
C GLU A 125 4.20 -19.08 -3.14
N ARG A 126 4.87 -18.03 -2.64
CA ARG A 126 4.29 -17.16 -1.62
C ARG A 126 3.36 -16.08 -2.20
N LEU A 127 3.59 -15.67 -3.45
CA LEU A 127 2.85 -14.60 -4.12
C LEU A 127 1.79 -15.12 -5.11
N SER A 128 1.78 -16.42 -5.41
CA SER A 128 0.98 -16.99 -6.49
C SER A 128 -0.23 -17.77 -6.00
N GLU A 129 -1.35 -17.59 -6.69
CA GLU A 129 -2.52 -18.45 -6.61
C GLU A 129 -2.40 -19.58 -7.65
N HIS A 130 -2.96 -20.75 -7.33
CA HIS A 130 -3.08 -21.83 -8.30
C HIS A 130 -4.21 -21.54 -9.29
N ALA A 131 -3.89 -21.49 -10.58
CA ALA A 131 -4.84 -21.17 -11.64
C ALA A 131 -4.59 -22.05 -12.87
N SER A 132 -5.50 -22.96 -13.18
CA SER A 132 -5.39 -23.73 -14.43
C SER A 132 -5.75 -22.85 -15.64
N PRO A 133 -5.26 -23.17 -16.85
CA PRO A 133 -5.71 -22.54 -18.10
C PRO A 133 -7.23 -22.40 -18.21
N MET A 134 -7.96 -23.49 -17.92
CA MET A 134 -9.41 -23.55 -17.94
C MET A 134 -10.05 -22.63 -16.88
N THR A 135 -9.48 -22.58 -15.67
CA THR A 135 -9.94 -21.68 -14.60
C THR A 135 -9.86 -20.22 -15.03
N ILE A 136 -8.77 -19.82 -15.69
CA ILE A 136 -8.58 -18.44 -16.17
C ILE A 136 -9.58 -18.11 -17.27
N ALA A 137 -9.76 -19.01 -18.25
CA ALA A 137 -10.72 -18.83 -19.33
C ALA A 137 -12.16 -18.74 -18.80
N SER A 138 -12.53 -19.61 -17.86
CA SER A 138 -13.83 -19.60 -17.17
C SER A 138 -14.05 -18.30 -16.39
N ALA A 139 -13.05 -17.84 -15.63
CA ALA A 139 -13.12 -16.58 -14.90
C ALA A 139 -13.34 -15.39 -15.84
N ALA A 140 -12.57 -15.32 -16.94
CA ALA A 140 -12.73 -14.28 -17.94
C ALA A 140 -14.13 -14.30 -18.58
N GLN A 141 -14.67 -15.48 -18.88
CA GLN A 141 -16.03 -15.62 -19.41
C GLN A 141 -17.10 -15.14 -18.42
N GLN A 142 -17.04 -15.60 -17.16
CA GLN A 142 -18.01 -15.25 -16.12
C GLN A 142 -17.97 -13.77 -15.75
N LEU A 143 -16.78 -13.15 -15.81
CA LEU A 143 -16.59 -11.73 -15.57
C LEU A 143 -16.92 -10.86 -16.80
N GLY A 144 -17.34 -11.46 -17.92
CA GLY A 144 -17.65 -10.73 -19.16
C GLY A 144 -16.43 -10.02 -19.76
N CYS A 145 -15.24 -10.58 -19.58
CA CYS A 145 -14.01 -10.03 -20.16
C CYS A 145 -13.97 -10.29 -21.67
N HIS A 146 -13.63 -9.26 -22.45
CA HIS A 146 -13.43 -9.42 -23.89
C HIS A 146 -12.11 -10.12 -24.21
N SER A 147 -11.12 -9.96 -23.33
CA SER A 147 -9.78 -10.53 -23.51
C SER A 147 -9.10 -10.95 -22.22
N VAL A 148 -8.04 -11.74 -22.34
CA VAL A 148 -7.08 -12.07 -21.29
C VAL A 148 -5.70 -11.55 -21.68
N ALA A 149 -5.03 -10.86 -20.75
CA ALA A 149 -3.68 -10.34 -20.93
C ALA A 149 -2.64 -11.10 -20.09
N TYR A 150 -1.63 -11.62 -20.77
CA TYR A 150 -0.42 -12.21 -20.20
C TYR A 150 0.61 -11.09 -19.99
N THR A 151 0.80 -10.65 -18.73
CA THR A 151 1.43 -9.36 -18.39
C THR A 151 2.09 -9.34 -16.99
N TYR A 152 2.38 -8.14 -16.45
CA TYR A 152 3.14 -7.82 -15.23
C TYR A 152 4.61 -8.25 -15.24
N ASN A 153 4.90 -9.41 -15.80
CA ASN A 153 6.21 -9.85 -16.25
C ASN A 153 6.15 -10.33 -17.71
N ASP A 154 7.30 -10.63 -18.32
CA ASP A 154 7.33 -11.02 -19.73
C ASP A 154 6.77 -12.45 -19.92
N PRO A 155 5.68 -12.62 -20.69
CA PRO A 155 5.03 -13.92 -20.87
C PRO A 155 5.86 -14.95 -21.63
N ILE A 156 6.92 -14.52 -22.34
CA ILE A 156 7.81 -15.43 -23.08
C ILE A 156 8.38 -16.50 -22.15
N ILE A 157 8.79 -16.14 -20.92
CA ILE A 157 9.50 -17.07 -20.02
C ILE A 157 8.62 -18.25 -19.56
N TRP A 158 7.29 -18.09 -19.63
CA TRP A 158 6.27 -19.09 -19.29
C TRP A 158 5.33 -19.36 -20.48
N ALA A 159 5.89 -19.33 -21.71
CA ALA A 159 5.17 -19.46 -22.97
C ALA A 159 4.16 -20.61 -23.02
N GLU A 160 4.51 -21.81 -22.54
CA GLU A 160 3.62 -22.98 -22.55
C GLU A 160 2.31 -22.69 -21.80
N TYR A 161 2.40 -22.04 -20.64
CA TYR A 161 1.23 -21.74 -19.81
C TYR A 161 0.36 -20.63 -20.43
N ALA A 162 0.98 -19.64 -21.09
CA ALA A 162 0.27 -18.63 -21.85
C ALA A 162 -0.46 -19.24 -23.06
N ILE A 163 0.20 -20.12 -23.81
CA ILE A 163 -0.37 -20.81 -24.98
C ILE A 163 -1.55 -21.70 -24.57
N ASP A 164 -1.39 -22.50 -23.53
CA ASP A 164 -2.47 -23.38 -23.05
C ASP A 164 -3.68 -22.56 -22.59
N THR A 165 -3.44 -21.47 -21.84
CA THR A 165 -4.52 -20.54 -21.45
C THR A 165 -5.18 -19.90 -22.65
N ALA A 166 -4.41 -19.55 -23.68
CA ALA A 166 -4.94 -18.94 -24.89
C ALA A 166 -5.82 -19.90 -25.69
N ASN A 167 -5.47 -21.18 -25.72
CA ASN A 167 -6.26 -22.22 -26.35
C ASN A 167 -7.62 -22.42 -25.63
N GLU A 168 -7.65 -22.36 -24.30
CA GLU A 168 -8.91 -22.42 -23.54
C GLU A 168 -9.76 -21.15 -23.74
N CYS A 169 -9.14 -19.96 -23.71
CA CYS A 169 -9.84 -18.70 -23.97
C CYS A 169 -10.48 -18.67 -25.37
N ARG A 170 -9.77 -19.19 -26.38
CA ARG A 170 -10.25 -19.24 -27.77
C ARG A 170 -11.49 -20.11 -27.93
N GLN A 171 -11.60 -21.22 -27.19
CA GLN A 171 -12.81 -22.05 -27.18
C GLN A 171 -14.04 -21.31 -26.66
N LEU A 172 -13.84 -20.29 -25.81
CA LEU A 172 -14.90 -19.46 -25.24
C LEU A 172 -15.10 -18.12 -26.00
N GLY A 173 -14.39 -17.92 -27.11
CA GLY A 173 -14.46 -16.68 -27.89
C GLY A 173 -13.73 -15.47 -27.26
N ILE A 174 -12.89 -15.70 -26.26
CA ILE A 174 -12.14 -14.66 -25.53
C ILE A 174 -10.79 -14.41 -26.22
N LYS A 175 -10.44 -13.14 -26.43
CA LYS A 175 -9.23 -12.72 -27.13
C LYS A 175 -7.97 -12.78 -26.25
N ASN A 176 -6.82 -13.02 -26.87
CA ASN A 176 -5.56 -13.24 -26.18
C ASN A 176 -4.56 -12.11 -26.44
N VAL A 177 -4.05 -11.51 -25.37
CA VAL A 177 -3.17 -10.34 -25.42
C VAL A 177 -1.83 -10.66 -24.75
N ALA A 178 -0.73 -10.48 -25.46
CA ALA A 178 0.62 -10.53 -24.89
C ALA A 178 1.14 -9.11 -24.60
N VAL A 179 1.61 -8.84 -23.38
CA VAL A 179 2.40 -7.63 -23.09
C VAL A 179 3.83 -8.05 -22.80
N THR A 180 4.74 -7.78 -23.74
CA THR A 180 6.05 -8.43 -23.79
C THR A 180 7.15 -7.47 -24.25
N ALA A 181 8.42 -7.76 -23.91
CA ALA A 181 9.55 -7.08 -24.53
C ALA A 181 9.87 -7.62 -25.94
N GLY A 182 9.20 -8.68 -26.40
CA GLY A 182 9.50 -9.32 -27.70
C GLY A 182 10.87 -10.01 -27.73
N TYR A 183 11.47 -10.29 -26.57
CA TYR A 183 12.80 -10.88 -26.47
C TYR A 183 12.75 -12.42 -26.55
N ILE A 184 12.43 -12.92 -27.74
CA ILE A 184 12.19 -14.34 -28.06
C ILE A 184 13.07 -14.79 -29.24
N THR A 185 13.40 -16.07 -29.32
CA THR A 185 14.17 -16.61 -30.45
C THR A 185 13.29 -16.85 -31.69
N LYS A 186 13.93 -16.98 -32.85
CA LYS A 186 13.26 -17.31 -34.12
C LYS A 186 12.49 -18.63 -34.04
N GLU A 187 13.01 -19.59 -33.31
CA GLU A 187 12.44 -20.93 -33.17
C GLU A 187 11.19 -20.94 -32.30
N ALA A 188 11.11 -20.08 -31.29
CA ALA A 188 9.98 -20.06 -30.35
C ALA A 188 8.88 -19.07 -30.75
N ARG A 189 9.22 -17.96 -31.43
CA ARG A 189 8.28 -16.85 -31.69
C ARG A 189 7.02 -17.26 -32.46
N SER A 190 7.16 -18.15 -33.43
CA SER A 190 6.03 -18.64 -34.24
C SER A 190 4.97 -19.31 -33.37
N THR A 191 5.37 -20.29 -32.55
CA THR A 191 4.43 -21.00 -31.67
C THR A 191 3.78 -20.08 -30.64
N PHE A 192 4.53 -19.16 -30.04
CA PHE A 192 4.00 -18.26 -29.02
C PHE A 192 3.00 -17.26 -29.60
N PHE A 193 3.36 -16.53 -30.66
CA PHE A 193 2.53 -15.46 -31.19
C PHE A 193 1.32 -15.97 -31.97
N HIS A 194 1.37 -17.15 -32.60
CA HIS A 194 0.17 -17.75 -33.22
C HIS A 194 -0.95 -18.07 -32.21
N ALA A 195 -0.62 -18.19 -30.92
CA ALA A 195 -1.64 -18.34 -29.89
C ALA A 195 -2.29 -17.00 -29.49
N MET A 196 -1.71 -15.86 -29.85
CA MET A 196 -2.16 -14.51 -29.47
C MET A 196 -3.04 -13.88 -30.55
N ASP A 197 -3.98 -13.03 -30.14
CA ASP A 197 -4.77 -12.20 -31.04
C ASP A 197 -4.16 -10.78 -31.15
N ALA A 198 -3.54 -10.28 -30.07
CA ALA A 198 -2.78 -9.03 -30.09
C ALA A 198 -1.54 -9.05 -29.19
N ALA A 199 -0.62 -8.13 -29.45
CA ALA A 199 0.57 -7.91 -28.63
C ALA A 199 0.86 -6.42 -28.43
N ASN A 200 1.18 -6.02 -27.19
CA ASN A 200 1.93 -4.79 -26.96
C ASN A 200 3.41 -5.17 -26.78
N VAL A 201 4.28 -4.60 -27.61
CA VAL A 201 5.72 -4.88 -27.59
C VAL A 201 6.48 -3.66 -27.07
N ASP A 202 7.16 -3.84 -25.94
CA ASP A 202 7.99 -2.81 -25.33
C ASP A 202 9.33 -2.65 -26.08
N LEU A 203 9.41 -1.66 -26.98
CA LEU A 203 10.67 -1.20 -27.56
C LEU A 203 11.30 -0.17 -26.63
N LYS A 204 12.15 -0.64 -25.72
CA LYS A 204 12.60 0.11 -24.54
C LYS A 204 13.58 1.24 -24.86
N ALA A 205 14.30 1.16 -25.96
CA ALA A 205 15.27 2.14 -26.44
C ALA A 205 15.62 1.82 -27.89
N PHE A 206 16.46 2.64 -28.51
CA PHE A 206 16.98 2.41 -29.86
C PHE A 206 18.52 2.38 -29.92
N THR A 207 19.14 2.08 -28.78
CA THR A 207 20.59 1.95 -28.61
C THR A 207 20.95 0.62 -27.94
N GLU A 208 22.01 -0.02 -28.41
CA GLU A 208 22.47 -1.29 -27.84
C GLU A 208 23.04 -1.09 -26.43
N GLU A 209 23.64 0.07 -26.18
CA GLU A 209 24.18 0.49 -24.88
C GLU A 209 23.09 0.50 -23.79
N PHE A 210 21.90 1.03 -24.10
CA PHE A 210 20.77 1.02 -23.16
C PHE A 210 20.39 -0.42 -22.81
N TYR A 211 20.27 -1.28 -23.81
CA TYR A 211 19.88 -2.68 -23.63
C TYR A 211 20.90 -3.44 -22.77
N GLN A 212 22.20 -3.25 -23.03
CA GLN A 212 23.26 -3.85 -22.23
C GLN A 212 23.30 -3.33 -20.79
N GLN A 213 23.20 -2.01 -20.58
CA GLN A 213 23.44 -1.42 -19.27
C GLN A 213 22.23 -1.40 -18.35
N LEU A 214 21.04 -1.20 -18.91
CA LEU A 214 19.81 -1.01 -18.12
C LEU A 214 18.92 -2.24 -18.11
N THR A 215 19.01 -3.13 -19.11
CA THR A 215 18.15 -4.32 -19.20
C THR A 215 18.89 -5.65 -19.21
N LEU A 216 20.24 -5.66 -19.37
CA LEU A 216 21.05 -6.85 -19.58
C LEU A 216 20.51 -7.75 -20.71
N SER A 217 20.19 -7.13 -21.86
CA SER A 217 19.71 -7.80 -23.08
C SER A 217 20.23 -7.09 -24.33
N HIS A 218 19.67 -7.40 -25.51
CA HIS A 218 20.09 -6.89 -26.83
C HIS A 218 18.92 -6.29 -27.60
N LEU A 219 19.16 -5.25 -28.41
CA LEU A 219 18.11 -4.59 -29.21
C LEU A 219 17.65 -5.46 -30.39
N GLN A 220 18.60 -6.00 -31.16
CA GLN A 220 18.31 -6.66 -32.45
C GLN A 220 17.26 -7.78 -32.37
N PRO A 221 17.24 -8.69 -31.37
CA PRO A 221 16.22 -9.74 -31.29
C PRO A 221 14.77 -9.23 -31.19
N ILE A 222 14.59 -8.02 -30.65
CA ILE A 222 13.27 -7.38 -30.51
C ILE A 222 12.86 -6.80 -31.86
N LEU A 223 13.78 -6.13 -32.56
CA LEU A 223 13.56 -5.64 -33.92
C LEU A 223 13.20 -6.77 -34.88
N ASP A 224 13.93 -7.90 -34.81
CA ASP A 224 13.66 -9.09 -35.61
C ASP A 224 12.26 -9.66 -35.33
N THR A 225 11.79 -9.55 -34.08
CA THR A 225 10.46 -9.99 -33.67
C THR A 225 9.37 -9.06 -34.20
N LEU A 226 9.57 -7.74 -34.15
CA LEU A 226 8.64 -6.75 -34.69
C LEU A 226 8.49 -6.88 -36.22
N VAL A 227 9.59 -7.04 -36.94
CA VAL A 227 9.58 -7.28 -38.40
C VAL A 227 8.81 -8.56 -38.72
N TRP A 228 9.07 -9.62 -37.97
CA TRP A 228 8.39 -10.90 -38.17
C TRP A 228 6.89 -10.82 -37.87
N LEU A 229 6.48 -10.15 -36.78
CA LEU A 229 5.06 -9.92 -36.47
C LEU A 229 4.35 -9.22 -37.63
N LYS A 230 4.99 -8.20 -38.22
CA LYS A 230 4.44 -7.43 -39.33
C LYS A 230 4.33 -8.24 -40.63
N GLN A 231 5.34 -9.03 -40.95
CA GLN A 231 5.49 -9.66 -42.27
C GLN A 231 4.88 -11.06 -42.34
N GLU A 232 4.84 -11.78 -41.21
CA GLU A 232 4.58 -13.22 -41.19
C GLU A 232 3.34 -13.59 -40.34
N THR A 233 2.66 -12.62 -39.73
CA THR A 233 1.50 -12.89 -38.86
C THR A 233 0.35 -11.89 -39.06
N GLU A 234 -0.84 -12.31 -38.63
CA GLU A 234 -2.03 -11.46 -38.52
C GLU A 234 -2.25 -10.93 -37.08
N VAL A 235 -1.26 -11.09 -36.20
CA VAL A 235 -1.36 -10.61 -34.81
C VAL A 235 -1.35 -9.09 -34.81
N TRP A 236 -2.39 -8.46 -34.25
CA TRP A 236 -2.39 -7.02 -34.08
C TRP A 236 -1.33 -6.61 -33.07
N PHE A 237 -0.50 -5.61 -33.38
CA PHE A 237 0.47 -5.15 -32.39
C PHE A 237 0.66 -3.65 -32.37
N GLU A 238 1.00 -3.15 -31.18
CA GLU A 238 1.33 -1.77 -30.89
C GLU A 238 2.67 -1.72 -30.14
N ILE A 239 3.40 -0.63 -30.28
CA ILE A 239 4.74 -0.46 -29.71
C ILE A 239 4.68 0.52 -28.54
N THR A 240 5.26 0.15 -27.40
CA THR A 240 5.42 1.06 -26.27
C THR A 240 6.90 1.38 -26.06
N ASN A 241 7.21 2.67 -25.94
CA ASN A 241 8.48 3.18 -25.48
C ASN A 241 8.29 3.93 -24.15
N LEU A 242 8.90 3.42 -23.08
CA LEU A 242 8.97 4.12 -21.80
C LEU A 242 10.12 5.12 -21.89
N VAL A 243 9.80 6.40 -21.95
CA VAL A 243 10.79 7.47 -22.07
C VAL A 243 11.38 7.74 -20.70
N ILE A 244 12.70 7.63 -20.55
CA ILE A 244 13.47 7.75 -19.32
C ILE A 244 14.46 8.92 -19.48
N PRO A 245 14.39 9.94 -18.60
CA PRO A 245 15.28 11.09 -18.71
C PRO A 245 16.77 10.72 -18.68
N ALA A 246 17.56 11.34 -19.57
CA ALA A 246 18.99 11.08 -19.73
C ALA A 246 19.35 9.60 -19.96
N ALA A 247 18.49 8.85 -20.65
CA ALA A 247 18.73 7.45 -20.99
C ALA A 247 18.26 7.07 -22.39
N ASN A 248 17.05 7.46 -22.79
CA ASN A 248 16.50 7.22 -24.14
C ASN A 248 15.61 8.37 -24.65
N ASP A 249 15.79 9.58 -24.09
CA ASP A 249 14.99 10.78 -24.35
C ASP A 249 15.65 11.77 -25.31
N SER A 250 16.70 11.33 -26.02
CA SER A 250 17.39 12.17 -26.99
C SER A 250 16.64 12.24 -28.32
N GLN A 251 16.70 13.40 -28.98
CA GLN A 251 16.09 13.58 -30.30
C GLN A 251 16.62 12.58 -31.34
N ASP A 252 17.93 12.33 -31.39
CA ASP A 252 18.55 11.35 -32.31
C ASP A 252 17.96 9.96 -32.13
N GLU A 253 17.73 9.56 -30.87
CA GLU A 253 17.18 8.24 -30.58
C GLU A 253 15.73 8.11 -31.03
N PHE A 254 14.91 9.15 -30.84
CA PHE A 254 13.55 9.18 -31.38
C PHE A 254 13.53 9.16 -32.91
N ASP A 255 14.39 9.96 -33.55
CA ASP A 255 14.51 10.01 -35.01
C ASP A 255 14.84 8.63 -35.59
N ARG A 256 15.88 7.97 -35.05
CA ARG A 256 16.31 6.63 -35.50
C ARG A 256 15.23 5.58 -35.30
N MET A 257 14.54 5.61 -34.16
CA MET A 257 13.43 4.69 -33.89
C MET A 257 12.28 4.90 -34.87
N CYS A 258 11.89 6.15 -35.11
CA CYS A 258 10.79 6.47 -36.01
C CYS A 258 11.11 6.12 -37.47
N ASP A 259 12.30 6.46 -37.94
CA ASP A 259 12.77 6.11 -39.29
C ASP A 259 12.77 4.59 -39.49
N TRP A 260 13.28 3.84 -38.50
CA TRP A 260 13.27 2.37 -38.57
C TRP A 260 11.86 1.79 -38.58
N ILE A 261 10.94 2.29 -37.75
CA ILE A 261 9.54 1.83 -37.73
C ILE A 261 8.89 2.07 -39.09
N LEU A 262 9.09 3.24 -39.70
CA LEU A 262 8.53 3.57 -41.01
C LEU A 262 9.08 2.66 -42.11
N ASP A 263 10.40 2.43 -42.12
CA ASP A 263 11.07 1.62 -43.14
C ASP A 263 10.70 0.13 -43.05
N ASN A 264 10.48 -0.39 -41.84
CA ASN A 264 10.36 -1.84 -41.60
C ASN A 264 8.92 -2.28 -41.30
N LEU A 265 8.13 -1.44 -40.62
CA LEU A 265 6.79 -1.78 -40.14
C LEU A 265 5.68 -0.97 -40.84
N GLY A 266 6.05 0.18 -41.41
CA GLY A 266 5.15 1.12 -42.05
C GLY A 266 4.47 2.09 -41.07
N PRO A 267 3.69 3.05 -41.58
CA PRO A 267 3.18 4.19 -40.81
C PRO A 267 1.95 3.87 -39.93
N ASP A 268 1.40 2.65 -40.05
CA ASP A 268 0.11 2.27 -39.46
C ASP A 268 0.23 1.56 -38.11
N VAL A 269 1.44 1.19 -37.66
CA VAL A 269 1.66 0.58 -36.34
C VAL A 269 1.64 1.66 -35.27
N PRO A 270 0.71 1.61 -34.29
CA PRO A 270 0.65 2.60 -33.22
C PRO A 270 1.91 2.61 -32.35
N LEU A 271 2.37 3.82 -32.00
CA LEU A 271 3.53 4.06 -31.14
C LEU A 271 3.11 4.85 -29.89
N HIS A 272 3.42 4.32 -28.71
CA HIS A 272 3.10 4.93 -27.42
C HIS A 272 4.38 5.40 -26.72
N PHE A 273 4.46 6.69 -26.41
CA PHE A 273 5.49 7.25 -25.53
C PHE A 273 4.92 7.41 -24.12
N THR A 274 5.49 6.72 -23.14
CA THR A 274 4.95 6.70 -21.77
C THR A 274 5.94 7.32 -20.78
N ALA A 275 5.41 8.06 -19.81
CA ALA A 275 6.25 8.64 -18.75
C ALA A 275 6.81 7.57 -17.81
N PHE A 276 8.11 7.68 -17.53
CA PHE A 276 8.80 7.00 -16.46
C PHE A 276 8.53 7.69 -15.12
N HIS A 277 8.52 6.90 -14.05
CA HIS A 277 8.65 7.38 -12.68
C HIS A 277 9.75 6.59 -11.97
N PRO A 278 10.49 7.22 -11.02
CA PRO A 278 11.63 6.57 -10.36
C PRO A 278 11.21 5.30 -9.62
N ASP A 279 11.74 4.16 -10.06
CA ASP A 279 11.34 2.85 -9.56
C ASP A 279 12.49 1.85 -9.53
N PHE A 280 12.34 0.83 -8.68
CA PHE A 280 13.31 -0.24 -8.47
C PHE A 280 14.73 0.28 -8.19
N ARG A 281 15.65 0.18 -9.15
CA ARG A 281 17.07 0.56 -8.99
C ARG A 281 17.42 1.88 -9.68
N LEU A 282 16.51 2.44 -10.48
CA LEU A 282 16.74 3.68 -11.21
C LEU A 282 16.09 4.85 -10.47
N GLN A 283 16.56 5.10 -9.25
CA GLN A 283 16.04 6.15 -8.35
C GLN A 283 16.79 7.49 -8.50
N ASP A 284 17.82 7.53 -9.35
CA ASP A 284 18.74 8.65 -9.56
C ASP A 284 18.25 9.67 -10.61
N ARG A 285 17.07 9.44 -11.18
CA ARG A 285 16.47 10.27 -12.24
C ARG A 285 15.11 10.80 -11.79
N HIS A 286 14.64 11.87 -12.42
CA HIS A 286 13.30 12.40 -12.20
C HIS A 286 12.25 11.65 -13.05
N ALA A 287 10.98 11.82 -12.73
CA ALA A 287 9.88 11.35 -13.59
C ALA A 287 9.90 12.10 -14.94
N THR A 288 9.49 11.44 -16.02
CA THR A 288 9.54 12.05 -17.36
C THR A 288 8.62 13.26 -17.45
N PRO A 289 9.16 14.44 -17.82
CA PRO A 289 8.34 15.62 -18.05
C PRO A 289 7.36 15.41 -19.21
N LEU A 290 6.19 16.04 -19.14
CA LEU A 290 5.20 15.98 -20.22
C LEU A 290 5.80 16.54 -21.52
N GLU A 291 6.60 17.60 -21.42
CA GLU A 291 7.26 18.27 -22.54
C GLU A 291 8.14 17.31 -23.35
N THR A 292 8.86 16.40 -22.68
CA THR A 292 9.69 15.38 -23.35
C THR A 292 8.83 14.39 -24.13
N LEU A 293 7.66 14.00 -23.61
CA LEU A 293 6.73 13.13 -24.34
C LEU A 293 6.10 13.83 -25.54
N LEU A 294 5.74 15.11 -25.40
CA LEU A 294 5.22 15.91 -26.50
C LEU A 294 6.25 16.10 -27.61
N GLN A 295 7.52 16.30 -27.24
CA GLN A 295 8.61 16.35 -28.21
C GLN A 295 8.73 15.02 -28.99
N ALA A 296 8.68 13.88 -28.30
CA ALA A 296 8.70 12.56 -28.96
C ALA A 296 7.49 12.35 -29.88
N TYR A 297 6.30 12.80 -29.43
CA TYR A 297 5.06 12.77 -30.20
C TYR A 297 5.18 13.58 -31.50
N ASP A 298 5.69 14.81 -31.40
CA ASP A 298 5.86 15.72 -32.55
C ASP A 298 6.87 15.18 -33.56
N ILE A 299 7.97 14.59 -33.09
CA ILE A 299 8.96 13.92 -33.95
C ILE A 299 8.31 12.76 -34.70
N ALA A 300 7.67 11.83 -34.00
CA ALA A 300 7.04 10.67 -34.63
C ALA A 300 5.95 11.05 -35.64
N THR A 301 5.13 12.05 -35.30
CA THR A 301 4.05 12.53 -36.18
C THR A 301 4.61 13.24 -37.41
N SER A 302 5.63 14.09 -37.24
CA SER A 302 6.25 14.82 -38.35
C SER A 302 7.02 13.91 -39.31
N ARG A 303 7.57 12.79 -38.81
CA ARG A 303 8.19 11.73 -39.62
C ARG A 303 7.17 10.92 -40.43
N GLY A 304 5.92 10.90 -40.00
CA GLY A 304 4.81 10.27 -40.74
C GLY A 304 4.19 9.04 -40.09
N ILE A 305 4.50 8.75 -38.82
CA ILE A 305 3.75 7.75 -38.05
C ILE A 305 2.34 8.29 -37.82
N ARG A 306 1.32 7.52 -38.20
CA ARG A 306 -0.08 8.00 -38.24
C ARG A 306 -0.77 8.00 -36.88
N HIS A 307 -0.33 7.11 -35.99
CA HIS A 307 -0.94 6.87 -34.69
C HIS A 307 0.13 6.92 -33.62
N VAL A 308 0.25 8.07 -32.97
CA VAL A 308 1.19 8.30 -31.88
C VAL A 308 0.39 8.67 -30.65
N TYR A 309 0.83 8.19 -29.49
CA TYR A 309 0.14 8.41 -28.23
C TYR A 309 1.10 8.77 -27.12
N VAL A 310 0.67 9.61 -26.17
CA VAL A 310 1.36 9.81 -24.89
C VAL A 310 0.61 9.13 -23.75
N GLY A 311 1.34 8.47 -22.86
CA GLY A 311 0.76 7.72 -21.74
C GLY A 311 1.45 8.00 -20.41
N ASN A 312 0.83 7.54 -19.31
CA ASN A 312 1.23 7.86 -17.92
C ASN A 312 1.21 9.36 -17.57
N VAL A 313 0.54 10.18 -18.37
CA VAL A 313 0.30 11.62 -18.17
C VAL A 313 -1.16 11.94 -18.47
N ASN A 314 -1.70 13.05 -17.97
CA ASN A 314 -3.07 13.44 -18.29
C ASN A 314 -3.08 14.45 -19.45
N ASP A 315 -3.23 13.94 -20.68
CA ASP A 315 -3.27 14.75 -21.89
C ASP A 315 -4.26 14.15 -22.90
N VAL A 316 -5.50 14.63 -22.88
CA VAL A 316 -6.58 14.16 -23.75
C VAL A 316 -6.23 14.32 -25.23
N ALA A 317 -5.55 15.42 -25.59
CA ALA A 317 -5.28 15.75 -26.97
C ALA A 317 -4.35 14.72 -27.60
N HIS A 318 -3.32 14.26 -26.89
CA HIS A 318 -2.32 13.32 -27.37
C HIS A 318 -2.57 11.86 -26.95
N GLN A 319 -3.67 11.59 -26.22
CA GLN A 319 -4.17 10.24 -25.91
C GLN A 319 -5.25 9.75 -26.88
N SER A 320 -5.85 10.69 -27.61
CA SER A 320 -7.00 10.44 -28.46
C SER A 320 -6.60 10.01 -29.87
N THR A 321 -7.43 9.17 -30.50
CA THR A 321 -7.21 8.74 -31.89
C THR A 321 -7.82 9.75 -32.85
N TYR A 322 -7.04 10.22 -33.83
CA TYR A 322 -7.50 11.09 -34.92
C TYR A 322 -7.42 10.39 -36.27
N CYS A 323 -8.27 10.80 -37.21
CA CYS A 323 -8.20 10.31 -38.57
C CYS A 323 -6.94 10.84 -39.27
N PRO A 324 -6.06 9.98 -39.82
CA PRO A 324 -4.86 10.47 -40.49
C PRO A 324 -5.18 11.25 -41.78
N GLN A 325 -6.33 11.02 -42.41
CA GLN A 325 -6.77 11.71 -43.62
C GLN A 325 -7.44 13.07 -43.32
N CYS A 326 -8.54 13.09 -42.55
CA CYS A 326 -9.32 14.32 -42.32
C CYS A 326 -9.00 15.04 -41.00
N LYS A 327 -8.11 14.48 -40.17
CA LYS A 327 -7.68 15.01 -38.85
C LYS A 327 -8.77 15.17 -37.80
N GLN A 328 -9.99 14.71 -38.06
CA GLN A 328 -11.09 14.71 -37.09
C GLN A 328 -10.81 13.71 -35.95
N LEU A 329 -11.25 14.07 -34.74
CA LEU A 329 -11.23 13.22 -33.55
C LEU A 329 -12.12 11.99 -33.79
N LEU A 330 -11.57 10.79 -33.60
CA LEU A 330 -12.27 9.52 -33.78
C LEU A 330 -12.57 8.82 -32.47
N ILE A 331 -11.60 8.76 -31.56
CA ILE A 331 -11.80 8.18 -30.23
C ILE A 331 -11.17 9.14 -29.24
N GLU A 332 -12.01 9.81 -28.46
CA GLU A 332 -11.55 10.66 -27.36
C GLU A 332 -11.15 9.78 -26.18
N ARG A 333 -9.95 10.01 -25.64
CA ARG A 333 -9.47 9.34 -24.43
C ARG A 333 -9.04 10.36 -23.41
N ASN A 334 -9.64 10.28 -22.23
CA ASN A 334 -9.13 10.92 -21.03
C ASN A 334 -8.66 9.83 -20.09
N TRP A 335 -7.36 9.56 -20.12
CA TRP A 335 -6.77 8.39 -19.47
C TRP A 335 -7.45 7.10 -20.01
N HIS A 336 -8.06 6.29 -19.15
CA HIS A 336 -8.78 5.07 -19.55
C HIS A 336 -10.30 5.27 -19.75
N GLN A 337 -10.79 6.51 -19.73
CA GLN A 337 -12.19 6.80 -20.03
C GLN A 337 -12.32 7.20 -21.49
N LEU A 338 -13.14 6.47 -22.24
CA LEU A 338 -13.52 6.87 -23.59
C LEU A 338 -14.64 7.93 -23.54
N GLY A 339 -14.50 8.94 -24.39
CA GLY A 339 -15.50 9.98 -24.64
C GLY A 339 -16.17 9.78 -26.00
N GLN A 340 -16.01 10.76 -26.89
CA GLN A 340 -16.51 10.66 -28.27
C GLN A 340 -15.97 9.44 -29.03
N TYR A 341 -16.86 8.77 -29.78
CA TYR A 341 -16.53 7.60 -30.60
C TYR A 341 -17.16 7.72 -31.99
N HIS A 342 -16.35 8.15 -32.97
CA HIS A 342 -16.74 8.47 -34.34
C HIS A 342 -16.18 7.47 -35.36
N LEU A 343 -16.23 6.19 -35.01
CA LEU A 343 -15.93 5.07 -35.91
C LEU A 343 -17.17 4.28 -36.30
N GLU A 344 -17.20 3.82 -37.55
CA GLU A 344 -18.08 2.77 -38.05
C GLU A 344 -17.20 1.56 -38.36
N ASP A 345 -17.20 0.58 -37.46
CA ASP A 345 -16.21 -0.49 -37.42
C ASP A 345 -14.78 0.09 -37.44
N ASN A 346 -14.00 -0.18 -38.49
CA ASN A 346 -12.66 0.37 -38.67
C ASN A 346 -12.62 1.58 -39.62
N ARG A 347 -13.73 2.28 -39.85
CA ARG A 347 -13.80 3.44 -40.76
C ARG A 347 -14.13 4.73 -40.02
N CYS A 348 -13.46 5.81 -40.42
CA CYS A 348 -13.78 7.17 -40.00
C CYS A 348 -15.19 7.56 -40.45
N ARG A 349 -16.07 7.96 -39.52
CA ARG A 349 -17.44 8.42 -39.87
C ARG A 349 -17.47 9.66 -40.77
N PHE A 350 -16.41 10.48 -40.74
CA PHE A 350 -16.36 11.75 -41.47
C PHE A 350 -15.87 11.63 -42.91
N CYS A 351 -14.90 10.75 -43.18
CA CYS A 351 -14.26 10.63 -44.51
C CYS A 351 -14.11 9.20 -45.03
N GLN A 352 -14.59 8.20 -44.28
CA GLN A 352 -14.59 6.78 -44.64
C GLN A 352 -13.20 6.13 -44.79
N TYR A 353 -12.14 6.85 -44.41
CA TYR A 353 -10.79 6.31 -44.30
C TYR A 353 -10.76 5.12 -43.33
N GLN A 354 -10.09 4.04 -43.75
CA GLN A 354 -9.94 2.84 -42.93
C GLN A 354 -8.78 3.02 -41.94
N ILE A 355 -9.10 2.95 -40.66
CA ILE A 355 -8.15 3.01 -39.54
C ILE A 355 -7.61 1.61 -39.28
N ALA A 356 -6.28 1.49 -39.20
CA ALA A 356 -5.65 0.22 -38.87
C ALA A 356 -5.98 -0.17 -37.43
N GLY A 357 -6.43 -1.41 -37.21
CA GLY A 357 -6.80 -1.91 -35.88
C GLY A 357 -8.07 -2.76 -35.90
N HIS A 358 -8.42 -3.27 -34.73
CA HIS A 358 -9.65 -3.99 -34.47
C HIS A 358 -10.57 -3.14 -33.61
N PHE A 359 -11.76 -2.86 -34.12
CA PHE A 359 -12.73 -1.98 -33.49
C PHE A 359 -14.10 -2.65 -33.49
N LEU A 360 -14.90 -2.33 -32.47
CA LEU A 360 -16.31 -2.68 -32.44
C LEU A 360 -17.13 -1.50 -33.00
N SER A 361 -18.37 -1.75 -33.40
CA SER A 361 -19.29 -0.69 -33.86
C SER A 361 -19.63 0.33 -32.77
N GLN A 362 -19.43 -0.02 -31.50
CA GLN A 362 -19.59 0.83 -30.32
C GLN A 362 -18.39 0.63 -29.39
N PRO A 363 -17.97 1.66 -28.62
CA PRO A 363 -16.91 1.47 -27.63
C PRO A 363 -17.36 0.49 -26.54
N GLY A 364 -16.39 -0.20 -25.92
CA GLY A 364 -16.67 -0.91 -24.67
C GLY A 364 -17.02 0.06 -23.52
N ASP A 365 -17.65 -0.47 -22.48
CA ASP A 365 -18.21 0.29 -21.35
C ASP A 365 -17.45 0.05 -20.02
N TRP A 366 -16.24 -0.51 -20.08
CA TRP A 366 -15.45 -0.79 -18.89
C TRP A 366 -14.93 0.49 -18.22
N GLY A 367 -14.56 1.50 -19.01
CA GLY A 367 -14.04 2.77 -18.50
C GLY A 367 -12.86 2.61 -17.54
N ARG A 368 -12.80 3.46 -16.50
CA ARG A 368 -11.67 3.49 -15.54
C ARG A 368 -11.72 2.42 -14.44
N LYS A 369 -12.64 1.44 -14.54
CA LYS A 369 -12.85 0.43 -13.50
C LYS A 369 -11.60 -0.46 -13.34
N ARG A 370 -11.32 -0.85 -12.11
CA ARG A 370 -10.30 -1.85 -11.77
C ARG A 370 -10.92 -2.83 -10.80
N LEU A 371 -10.92 -4.11 -11.17
CA LEU A 371 -11.52 -5.18 -10.36
C LEU A 371 -10.48 -6.25 -10.05
N PRO A 372 -9.89 -6.27 -8.83
CA PRO A 372 -9.07 -7.39 -8.39
C PRO A 372 -9.90 -8.68 -8.35
N VAL A 373 -9.31 -9.81 -8.77
CA VAL A 373 -10.00 -11.10 -8.88
C VAL A 373 -9.28 -12.12 -8.00
N ARG A 374 -10.04 -12.86 -7.18
CA ARG A 374 -9.55 -14.08 -6.53
C ARG A 374 -9.83 -15.24 -7.45
N ILE A 375 -8.79 -15.85 -8.01
CA ILE A 375 -8.97 -16.80 -9.12
C ILE A 375 -9.56 -18.13 -8.65
N GLN A 376 -9.41 -18.45 -7.36
CA GLN A 376 -9.92 -19.68 -6.74
C GLN A 376 -11.44 -19.77 -6.77
N ASP A 377 -12.13 -18.63 -6.78
CA ASP A 377 -13.60 -18.55 -6.82
C ASP A 377 -14.17 -19.10 -8.15
N TYR A 378 -13.32 -19.26 -9.17
CA TYR A 378 -13.69 -19.68 -10.53
C TYR A 378 -13.14 -21.07 -10.91
N ALA A 379 -12.53 -21.80 -9.97
CA ALA A 379 -12.02 -23.14 -10.23
C ALA A 379 -13.17 -24.14 -10.36
N ALA A 380 -13.23 -24.88 -11.48
CA ALA A 380 -14.17 -25.99 -11.64
C ALA A 380 -13.81 -27.12 -10.66
N SER A 381 -14.81 -27.70 -9.99
CA SER A 381 -14.60 -28.88 -9.15
C SER A 381 -14.09 -30.05 -10.01
N PRO A 382 -12.98 -30.73 -9.63
CA PRO A 382 -12.47 -31.85 -10.41
C PRO A 382 -13.39 -33.08 -10.33
N PRO A 383 -13.37 -33.99 -11.34
CA PRO A 383 -14.03 -35.29 -11.23
C PRO A 383 -13.40 -36.10 -10.10
N VAL A 384 -14.21 -36.54 -9.15
CA VAL A 384 -13.80 -37.28 -7.95
C VAL A 384 -13.29 -38.67 -8.34
N SER A 385 -11.98 -38.91 -8.18
CA SER A 385 -11.40 -40.25 -8.03
C SER A 385 -11.33 -40.58 -6.54
N THR A 386 -11.97 -41.69 -6.16
CA THR A 386 -12.11 -42.20 -4.80
C THR A 386 -10.76 -42.59 -4.19
N ASN A 387 -10.24 -41.77 -3.26
CA ASN A 387 -9.76 -42.16 -1.92
C ASN A 387 -9.24 -40.93 -1.16
N GLN A 388 -9.87 -40.64 -0.02
CA GLN A 388 -9.68 -39.47 0.87
C GLN A 388 -8.39 -39.54 1.71
N PRO A 389 -7.91 -38.38 2.22
CA PRO A 389 -8.30 -37.96 3.58
C PRO A 389 -9.05 -36.63 3.61
N ALA A 390 -9.85 -36.45 4.67
CA ALA A 390 -10.90 -35.44 4.81
C ALA A 390 -10.39 -33.99 4.77
N VAL A 391 -10.96 -33.21 3.85
CA VAL A 391 -10.90 -31.74 3.81
C VAL A 391 -12.25 -31.21 4.25
N ILE A 392 -12.20 -30.28 5.22
CA ILE A 392 -13.31 -29.50 5.76
C ILE A 392 -13.97 -28.70 4.62
N GLN A 393 -15.28 -28.81 4.49
CA GLN A 393 -16.06 -28.20 3.41
C GLN A 393 -16.16 -26.67 3.59
N GLN A 394 -15.92 -25.90 2.52
CA GLN A 394 -16.37 -24.51 2.42
C GLN A 394 -17.82 -24.46 1.93
N PRO A 395 -18.68 -23.60 2.48
CA PRO A 395 -20.04 -23.40 1.96
C PRO A 395 -20.06 -22.40 0.79
N PRO A 396 -21.10 -22.44 -0.08
CA PRO A 396 -21.14 -21.76 -1.38
C PRO A 396 -21.33 -20.24 -1.29
N GLY A 397 -20.74 -19.53 -2.26
CA GLY A 397 -20.74 -18.08 -2.39
C GLY A 397 -22.06 -17.43 -2.80
N ASP A 398 -22.06 -16.10 -2.68
CA ASP A 398 -23.15 -15.14 -2.90
C ASP A 398 -23.96 -15.42 -4.18
N GLN A 399 -25.07 -16.13 -3.99
CA GLN A 399 -26.24 -15.99 -4.83
C GLN A 399 -27.15 -14.94 -4.18
N HIS A 400 -27.83 -14.13 -4.99
CA HIS A 400 -29.00 -13.37 -4.54
C HIS A 400 -30.02 -14.36 -3.96
N VAL A 401 -30.04 -14.50 -2.63
CA VAL A 401 -30.97 -15.38 -1.90
C VAL A 401 -31.89 -14.53 -1.03
N SER A 402 -33.16 -14.87 -1.14
CA SER A 402 -34.32 -14.38 -0.38
C SER A 402 -34.06 -14.00 1.08
N THR A 403 -34.65 -12.89 1.50
CA THR A 403 -34.58 -12.21 2.80
C THR A 403 -35.29 -12.89 3.98
N GLU A 404 -35.54 -14.20 3.94
CA GLU A 404 -36.15 -14.91 5.09
C GLU A 404 -35.43 -16.24 5.34
N VAL A 405 -34.45 -16.23 6.25
CA VAL A 405 -33.83 -17.46 6.78
C VAL A 405 -34.00 -17.44 8.28
N ASP A 406 -35.11 -18.01 8.74
CA ASP A 406 -35.50 -18.04 10.15
C ASP A 406 -34.71 -19.15 10.88
N VAL A 407 -33.53 -18.80 11.39
CA VAL A 407 -32.77 -19.65 12.32
C VAL A 407 -33.14 -19.21 13.74
N THR A 408 -33.72 -20.13 14.50
CA THR A 408 -34.12 -19.90 15.90
C THR A 408 -32.93 -19.95 16.85
N PRO A 409 -33.04 -19.36 18.06
CA PRO A 409 -31.95 -19.38 19.04
C PRO A 409 -31.52 -20.82 19.41
N PRO A 410 -30.23 -21.17 19.31
CA PRO A 410 -29.73 -22.47 19.75
C PRO A 410 -30.06 -22.73 21.22
N GLN A 411 -30.65 -23.87 21.53
CA GLN A 411 -30.87 -24.33 22.90
C GLN A 411 -29.74 -25.29 23.28
N LEU A 412 -28.81 -24.83 24.11
CA LEU A 412 -27.62 -25.60 24.50
C LEU A 412 -27.72 -26.02 25.98
N SER A 413 -27.36 -27.27 26.27
CA SER A 413 -27.18 -27.72 27.66
C SER A 413 -25.86 -27.24 28.25
N ALA A 414 -25.72 -27.25 29.58
CA ALA A 414 -24.45 -26.91 30.24
C ALA A 414 -23.27 -27.79 29.76
N SER A 415 -23.53 -29.07 29.44
CA SER A 415 -22.51 -29.96 28.89
C SER A 415 -22.12 -29.60 27.45
N GLN A 416 -23.06 -29.11 26.65
CA GLN A 416 -22.79 -28.62 25.29
C GLN A 416 -22.00 -27.32 25.30
N HIS A 417 -22.28 -26.41 26.23
CA HIS A 417 -21.47 -25.20 26.45
C HIS A 417 -19.99 -25.57 26.69
N GLN A 418 -19.72 -26.45 27.66
CA GLN A 418 -18.35 -26.87 27.96
C GLN A 418 -17.67 -27.59 26.78
N ALA A 419 -18.43 -28.40 26.03
CA ALA A 419 -17.90 -29.08 24.85
C ALA A 419 -17.53 -28.11 23.71
N ILE A 420 -18.33 -27.07 23.49
CA ILE A 420 -18.03 -26.00 22.52
C ILE A 420 -16.76 -25.25 22.92
N VAL A 421 -16.58 -24.95 24.21
CA VAL A 421 -15.35 -24.30 24.72
C VAL A 421 -14.12 -25.19 24.45
N THR A 422 -14.22 -26.48 24.78
CA THR A 422 -13.13 -27.45 24.55
C THR A 422 -12.77 -27.56 23.07
N ALA A 423 -13.79 -27.65 22.20
CA ALA A 423 -13.62 -27.71 20.75
C ALA A 423 -13.00 -26.43 20.17
N ALA A 424 -13.40 -25.25 20.64
CA ALA A 424 -12.79 -23.98 20.23
C ALA A 424 -11.30 -23.91 20.63
N SER A 425 -10.97 -24.36 21.85
CA SER A 425 -9.59 -24.46 22.33
C SER A 425 -8.75 -25.34 21.39
N GLU A 426 -9.22 -26.55 21.08
CA GLU A 426 -8.53 -27.48 20.18
C GLU A 426 -8.35 -26.87 18.78
N LEU A 427 -9.39 -26.27 18.21
CA LEU A 427 -9.33 -25.65 16.89
C LEU A 427 -8.31 -24.53 16.80
N VAL A 428 -8.33 -23.60 17.76
CA VAL A 428 -7.38 -22.48 17.79
C VAL A 428 -5.96 -22.99 17.98
N THR A 429 -5.75 -23.91 18.92
CA THR A 429 -4.45 -24.54 19.16
C THR A 429 -3.91 -25.25 17.93
N CYS A 430 -4.72 -26.07 17.27
CA CYS A 430 -4.33 -26.76 16.04
C CYS A 430 -3.99 -25.78 14.92
N ALA A 431 -4.76 -24.70 14.76
CA ALA A 431 -4.47 -23.66 13.77
C ALA A 431 -3.15 -22.95 14.06
N VAL A 432 -2.87 -22.60 15.32
CA VAL A 432 -1.61 -21.98 15.76
C VAL A 432 -0.40 -22.89 15.51
N LEU A 433 -0.54 -24.18 15.81
CA LEU A 433 0.53 -25.16 15.62
C LEU A 433 0.65 -25.70 14.19
N ASN A 434 -0.22 -25.26 13.28
CA ASN A 434 -0.35 -25.80 11.92
C ASN A 434 -0.53 -27.32 11.90
N GLN A 435 -1.41 -27.82 12.79
CA GLN A 435 -1.76 -29.23 12.94
C GLN A 435 -3.23 -29.46 12.53
N PRO A 436 -3.60 -30.67 12.08
CA PRO A 436 -5.00 -31.00 11.80
C PRO A 436 -5.79 -31.16 13.10
N ALA A 437 -6.91 -30.44 13.22
CA ALA A 437 -7.87 -30.62 14.32
C ALA A 437 -8.68 -31.91 14.16
N ARG A 438 -9.12 -32.53 15.26
CA ARG A 438 -9.91 -33.78 15.24
C ARG A 438 -11.30 -33.56 15.83
N LEU A 439 -12.12 -32.79 15.12
CA LEU A 439 -13.47 -32.48 15.56
C LEU A 439 -14.51 -33.55 15.15
N SER A 440 -15.15 -34.14 16.16
CA SER A 440 -16.28 -35.07 16.04
C SER A 440 -17.55 -34.52 16.70
N ASP A 441 -18.72 -35.07 16.37
CA ASP A 441 -19.97 -34.69 17.03
C ASP A 441 -19.96 -35.03 18.54
N THR A 442 -19.26 -36.10 18.91
CA THR A 442 -19.03 -36.49 20.31
C THR A 442 -18.22 -35.43 21.07
N THR A 443 -17.26 -34.78 20.42
CA THR A 443 -16.42 -33.72 21.03
C THR A 443 -17.13 -32.37 21.17
N ILE A 444 -18.23 -32.13 20.46
CA ILE A 444 -19.12 -30.94 20.65
C ILE A 444 -20.40 -31.33 21.41
N GLY A 445 -20.42 -32.45 22.15
CA GLY A 445 -21.55 -32.84 22.99
C GLY A 445 -22.88 -33.03 22.22
N GLY A 446 -22.82 -33.46 20.95
CA GLY A 446 -23.99 -33.65 20.08
C GLY A 446 -24.58 -32.37 19.50
N ALA A 447 -23.88 -31.23 19.59
CA ALA A 447 -24.34 -29.94 19.08
C ALA A 447 -23.86 -29.65 17.64
N ALA A 448 -23.08 -30.54 17.01
CA ALA A 448 -22.38 -30.21 15.77
C ALA A 448 -23.31 -29.79 14.64
N SER A 449 -24.47 -30.46 14.49
CA SER A 449 -25.42 -30.22 13.41
C SER A 449 -26.47 -29.13 13.69
N ILE A 450 -26.39 -28.43 14.83
CA ILE A 450 -27.33 -27.36 15.15
C ILE A 450 -27.15 -26.22 14.14
N PRO A 451 -28.22 -25.76 13.47
CA PRO A 451 -28.13 -24.70 12.49
C PRO A 451 -27.91 -23.33 13.13
N ILE A 452 -27.05 -22.52 12.52
CA ILE A 452 -26.74 -21.13 12.87
C ILE A 452 -26.75 -20.26 11.62
N LEU A 453 -26.94 -18.95 11.79
CA LEU A 453 -26.88 -17.96 10.69
C LEU A 453 -25.50 -17.32 10.53
N GLY A 454 -24.64 -17.51 11.53
CA GLY A 454 -23.30 -16.98 11.57
C GLY A 454 -22.54 -17.50 12.78
N CYS A 455 -21.23 -17.53 12.68
CA CYS A 455 -20.34 -17.84 13.79
C CYS A 455 -19.20 -16.82 13.81
N PHE A 456 -18.82 -16.35 15.00
CA PHE A 456 -17.57 -15.65 15.22
C PHE A 456 -16.86 -16.29 16.40
N VAL A 457 -15.53 -16.39 16.32
CA VAL A 457 -14.69 -16.77 17.45
C VAL A 457 -13.88 -15.54 17.82
N SER A 458 -14.09 -15.01 19.01
CA SER A 458 -13.32 -13.89 19.54
C SER A 458 -12.29 -14.44 20.51
N ILE A 459 -11.02 -14.27 20.21
CA ILE A 459 -9.89 -14.56 21.09
C ILE A 459 -9.57 -13.26 21.85
N LYS A 460 -9.49 -13.33 23.17
CA LYS A 460 -9.19 -12.19 24.05
C LYS A 460 -7.97 -12.50 24.94
N ARG A 461 -7.36 -11.45 25.48
CA ARG A 461 -6.25 -11.49 26.44
C ARG A 461 -6.54 -10.46 27.52
N LYS A 462 -6.94 -10.90 28.72
CA LYS A 462 -7.42 -10.02 29.81
C LYS A 462 -8.52 -9.06 29.35
N GLY A 463 -9.53 -9.58 28.64
CA GLY A 463 -10.64 -8.83 28.06
C GLY A 463 -10.30 -8.07 26.77
N ASN A 464 -9.03 -7.85 26.46
CA ASN A 464 -8.61 -7.15 25.26
C ASN A 464 -8.67 -8.06 24.03
N LEU A 465 -9.20 -7.54 22.92
CA LEU A 465 -9.31 -8.31 21.68
C LEU A 465 -7.92 -8.73 21.15
N ARG A 466 -7.74 -10.03 20.89
CA ARG A 466 -6.54 -10.64 20.30
C ARG A 466 -6.77 -11.21 18.89
N GLY A 467 -8.01 -11.48 18.52
CA GLY A 467 -8.42 -11.86 17.17
C GLY A 467 -9.92 -12.09 17.12
N CYS A 468 -10.60 -11.67 16.07
CA CYS A 468 -12.01 -12.00 15.90
C CYS A 468 -12.38 -12.02 14.43
N CYS A 469 -12.73 -13.20 13.95
CA CYS A 469 -13.17 -13.47 12.59
C CYS A 469 -14.35 -14.42 12.60
N GLY A 470 -15.16 -14.31 11.56
CA GLY A 470 -16.41 -15.05 11.43
C GLY A 470 -17.22 -14.59 10.23
N PHE A 471 -18.49 -14.95 10.20
CA PHE A 471 -19.43 -14.61 9.15
C PHE A 471 -20.85 -14.45 9.70
N LEU A 472 -21.70 -13.75 8.94
CA LEU A 472 -23.12 -13.56 9.21
C LEU A 472 -23.89 -13.63 7.90
N GLY A 473 -25.07 -14.26 7.92
CA GLY A 473 -26.03 -14.28 6.82
C GLY A 473 -25.98 -15.56 5.98
N GLN A 474 -25.16 -16.54 6.37
CA GLN A 474 -25.05 -17.83 5.71
C GLN A 474 -25.48 -18.94 6.67
N LYS A 475 -26.41 -19.79 6.25
CA LYS A 475 -26.80 -20.95 7.06
C LYS A 475 -25.62 -21.93 7.14
N ALA A 476 -25.17 -22.22 8.35
CA ALA A 476 -24.10 -23.16 8.64
C ALA A 476 -24.48 -24.03 9.84
N THR A 477 -23.69 -25.07 10.10
CA THR A 477 -23.76 -25.80 11.36
C THR A 477 -22.79 -25.20 12.38
N ILE A 478 -22.99 -25.45 13.68
CA ILE A 478 -22.03 -25.02 14.72
C ILE A 478 -20.62 -25.51 14.38
N LYS A 479 -20.48 -26.77 13.94
CA LYS A 479 -19.18 -27.34 13.58
C LYS A 479 -18.49 -26.56 12.47
N ASP A 480 -19.15 -26.40 11.32
CA ASP A 480 -18.55 -25.73 10.16
C ASP A 480 -18.22 -24.27 10.48
N GLY A 481 -19.12 -23.63 11.24
CA GLY A 481 -18.94 -22.25 11.66
C GLY A 481 -17.73 -22.05 12.56
N MET A 482 -17.53 -22.94 13.53
CA MET A 482 -16.38 -22.91 14.43
C MET A 482 -15.07 -23.25 13.72
N GLU A 483 -15.04 -24.30 12.89
CA GLU A 483 -13.85 -24.71 12.13
C GLU A 483 -13.31 -23.55 11.28
N TYR A 484 -14.20 -22.84 10.58
CA TYR A 484 -13.83 -21.65 9.82
C TYR A 484 -13.37 -20.49 10.73
N SER A 485 -14.18 -20.14 11.72
CA SER A 485 -14.01 -18.91 12.50
C SER A 485 -12.81 -18.98 13.45
N ALA A 486 -12.57 -20.13 14.09
CA ALA A 486 -11.43 -20.33 14.99
C ALA A 486 -10.10 -20.22 14.24
N ALA A 487 -9.95 -20.93 13.11
CA ALA A 487 -8.72 -20.90 12.32
C ALA A 487 -8.43 -19.49 11.77
N LYS A 488 -9.47 -18.80 11.28
CA LYS A 488 -9.35 -17.41 10.81
C LYS A 488 -8.99 -16.45 11.94
N SER A 489 -9.57 -16.60 13.12
CA SER A 489 -9.29 -15.70 14.26
C SER A 489 -7.88 -15.90 14.81
N ALA A 490 -7.37 -17.12 14.78
CA ALA A 490 -6.02 -17.45 15.25
C ALA A 490 -4.91 -16.99 14.29
N THR A 491 -5.10 -17.14 12.97
CA THR A 491 -4.01 -16.99 11.99
C THR A 491 -4.31 -16.05 10.81
N GLY A 492 -5.57 -15.65 10.63
CA GLY A 492 -6.06 -14.92 9.46
C GLY A 492 -6.56 -13.50 9.72
N ASP A 493 -6.60 -13.04 10.98
CA ASP A 493 -7.00 -11.66 11.31
C ASP A 493 -5.89 -10.68 10.92
N VAL A 494 -6.09 -9.95 9.81
CA VAL A 494 -5.08 -9.07 9.23
C VAL A 494 -4.71 -7.87 10.09
N ARG A 495 -5.51 -7.57 11.14
CA ARG A 495 -5.28 -6.43 12.04
C ARG A 495 -4.16 -6.71 13.04
N MET A 496 -3.87 -7.99 13.31
CA MET A 496 -2.99 -8.43 14.38
C MET A 496 -1.99 -9.48 13.87
N PRO A 497 -0.85 -9.66 14.55
CA PRO A 497 0.03 -10.80 14.28
C PRO A 497 -0.72 -12.13 14.47
N ARG A 498 -0.25 -13.19 13.81
CA ARG A 498 -0.73 -14.55 14.10
C ARG A 498 -0.57 -14.85 15.59
N VAL A 499 -1.50 -15.62 16.18
CA VAL A 499 -1.37 -16.04 17.58
C VAL A 499 -0.12 -16.91 17.72
N SER A 500 0.80 -16.47 18.58
CA SER A 500 2.00 -17.22 18.93
C SER A 500 1.63 -18.38 19.87
N PRO A 501 2.28 -19.54 19.74
CA PRO A 501 2.10 -20.64 20.69
C PRO A 501 2.34 -20.24 22.15
N SER A 502 3.23 -19.28 22.43
CA SER A 502 3.49 -18.79 23.79
C SER A 502 2.33 -17.98 24.38
N GLU A 503 1.40 -17.53 23.55
CA GLU A 503 0.22 -16.79 24.02
C GLU A 503 -0.87 -17.72 24.53
N LEU A 504 -1.00 -18.95 23.99
CA LEU A 504 -2.17 -19.82 24.15
C LEU A 504 -2.62 -20.02 25.61
N ALA A 505 -1.67 -20.17 26.55
CA ALA A 505 -1.98 -20.35 27.97
C ALA A 505 -2.47 -19.08 28.71
N HIS A 506 -2.51 -17.95 28.02
CA HIS A 506 -2.86 -16.63 28.52
C HIS A 506 -4.01 -15.99 27.75
N LEU A 507 -4.67 -16.77 26.88
CA LEU A 507 -5.81 -16.34 26.09
C LEU A 507 -7.10 -16.92 26.68
N GLU A 508 -8.18 -16.25 26.36
CA GLU A 508 -9.55 -16.69 26.59
C GLU A 508 -10.31 -16.54 25.26
N PHE A 509 -11.47 -17.18 25.10
CA PHE A 509 -12.29 -16.96 23.91
C PHE A 509 -13.78 -16.93 24.19
N GLU A 510 -14.47 -16.38 23.21
CA GLU A 510 -15.91 -16.22 23.17
C GLU A 510 -16.40 -16.67 21.78
N VAL A 511 -17.22 -17.74 21.77
CA VAL A 511 -17.84 -18.26 20.55
C VAL A 511 -19.23 -17.66 20.41
N TRP A 512 -19.43 -16.83 19.41
CA TRP A 512 -20.71 -16.21 19.08
C TRP A 512 -21.47 -17.06 18.07
N LEU A 513 -22.64 -17.56 18.46
CA LEU A 513 -23.57 -18.27 17.59
C LEU A 513 -24.72 -17.33 17.22
N LEU A 514 -24.80 -16.93 15.95
CA LEU A 514 -25.69 -15.85 15.50
C LEU A 514 -27.00 -16.40 14.91
N PHE A 515 -28.10 -15.68 15.17
CA PHE A 515 -29.46 -16.03 14.76
C PHE A 515 -30.37 -14.79 14.70
N GLY A 516 -31.62 -14.95 14.24
CA GLY A 516 -32.65 -13.91 14.30
C GLY A 516 -32.27 -12.57 13.64
N GLN A 517 -31.80 -12.63 12.39
CA GLN A 517 -31.46 -11.44 11.61
C GLN A 517 -32.72 -10.76 11.05
N GLU A 518 -32.85 -9.46 11.27
CA GLU A 518 -33.98 -8.64 10.86
C GLU A 518 -33.51 -7.30 10.28
N GLU A 519 -34.19 -6.82 9.24
CA GLU A 519 -33.97 -5.48 8.72
C GLU A 519 -34.68 -4.44 9.61
N VAL A 520 -33.99 -3.33 9.90
CA VAL A 520 -34.53 -2.20 10.66
C VAL A 520 -35.09 -1.17 9.69
N PHE A 521 -36.42 -1.13 9.56
CA PHE A 521 -37.12 -0.26 8.62
C PHE A 521 -37.32 1.16 9.16
N GLU A 522 -37.21 1.36 10.48
CA GLU A 522 -37.19 2.67 11.11
C GLU A 522 -36.10 3.56 10.50
N GLN A 523 -36.32 4.87 10.49
CA GLN A 523 -35.44 5.85 9.86
C GLN A 523 -35.07 6.97 10.85
N GLY A 524 -33.95 7.64 10.61
CA GLY A 524 -33.48 8.71 11.48
C GLY A 524 -33.38 8.29 12.95
N ALA A 525 -33.71 9.19 13.87
CA ALA A 525 -33.61 8.96 15.32
C ALA A 525 -34.46 7.77 15.82
N ALA A 526 -35.49 7.35 15.08
CA ALA A 526 -36.32 6.20 15.49
C ALA A 526 -35.52 4.88 15.54
N ARG A 527 -34.42 4.77 14.79
CA ARG A 527 -33.53 3.59 14.83
C ARG A 527 -32.90 3.36 16.22
N ILE A 528 -32.75 4.39 17.04
CA ILE A 528 -32.25 4.26 18.42
C ILE A 528 -33.13 3.30 19.23
N ASN A 529 -34.46 3.42 19.07
CA ASN A 529 -35.44 2.59 19.80
C ASN A 529 -35.56 1.17 19.22
N ALA A 530 -35.07 0.94 18.00
CA ALA A 530 -35.03 -0.37 17.36
C ALA A 530 -33.82 -1.23 17.78
N VAL A 531 -32.87 -0.65 18.53
CA VAL A 531 -31.64 -1.31 18.98
C VAL A 531 -31.67 -1.50 20.49
N THR A 532 -31.43 -2.73 20.95
CA THR A 532 -31.36 -3.10 22.37
C THR A 532 -29.94 -3.58 22.68
N ILE A 533 -29.24 -2.83 23.52
CA ILE A 533 -27.86 -3.14 23.95
C ILE A 533 -27.79 -4.48 24.67
N GLY A 534 -26.72 -5.25 24.40
CA GLY A 534 -26.51 -6.59 24.95
C GLY A 534 -27.35 -7.69 24.30
N LYS A 535 -28.35 -7.33 23.48
CA LYS A 535 -29.18 -8.29 22.73
C LYS A 535 -28.86 -8.26 21.23
N HIS A 536 -28.79 -7.07 20.64
CA HIS A 536 -28.63 -6.91 19.20
C HIS A 536 -27.17 -6.68 18.81
N GLY A 537 -26.71 -7.41 17.80
CA GLY A 537 -25.59 -7.02 16.95
C GLY A 537 -26.11 -6.24 15.74
N LEU A 538 -25.25 -5.43 15.12
CA LEU A 538 -25.62 -4.53 14.03
C LEU A 538 -24.77 -4.81 12.80
N ARG A 539 -25.42 -4.81 11.63
CA ARG A 539 -24.76 -4.73 10.33
C ARG A 539 -25.33 -3.53 9.58
N ILE A 540 -24.45 -2.62 9.16
CA ILE A 540 -24.83 -1.44 8.40
C ILE A 540 -24.22 -1.50 7.01
N GLN A 541 -24.94 -0.97 6.02
CA GLN A 541 -24.47 -0.89 4.64
C GLN A 541 -24.99 0.38 3.95
N LYS A 542 -24.09 1.09 3.27
CA LYS A 542 -24.40 2.22 2.39
C LYS A 542 -23.51 2.13 1.15
N GLY A 543 -24.11 1.88 -0.01
CA GLY A 543 -23.35 1.57 -1.24
C GLY A 543 -22.43 0.34 -1.05
N ASN A 544 -21.13 0.54 -1.28
CA ASN A 544 -20.09 -0.50 -1.13
C ASN A 544 -19.47 -0.55 0.28
N GLN A 545 -19.83 0.38 1.17
CA GLN A 545 -19.33 0.43 2.53
C GLN A 545 -20.24 -0.38 3.45
N ALA A 546 -19.65 -1.27 4.25
CA ALA A 546 -20.38 -2.09 5.20
C ALA A 546 -19.57 -2.32 6.49
N GLY A 547 -20.27 -2.34 7.62
CA GLY A 547 -19.71 -2.57 8.95
C GLY A 547 -20.58 -3.54 9.72
N LEU A 548 -19.95 -4.33 10.60
CA LEU A 548 -20.63 -5.27 11.48
C LEU A 548 -20.01 -5.20 12.87
N LEU A 549 -20.87 -5.13 13.89
CA LEU A 549 -20.50 -5.25 15.30
C LEU A 549 -21.36 -6.32 15.98
N LEU A 550 -20.72 -7.16 16.79
CA LEU A 550 -21.37 -8.24 17.55
C LEU A 550 -22.16 -7.68 18.75
N PRO A 551 -23.15 -8.44 19.29
CA PRO A 551 -23.97 -7.96 20.40
C PRO A 551 -23.19 -7.54 21.64
N GLY A 552 -22.08 -8.23 21.96
CA GLY A 552 -21.25 -7.92 23.13
C GLY A 552 -20.42 -6.64 23.02
N VAL A 553 -20.23 -6.08 21.82
CA VAL A 553 -19.37 -4.90 21.64
C VAL A 553 -19.89 -3.70 22.42
N ALA A 554 -21.21 -3.49 22.41
CA ALA A 554 -21.80 -2.35 23.10
C ALA A 554 -21.73 -2.49 24.63
N THR A 555 -21.85 -3.71 25.15
CA THR A 555 -21.70 -3.97 26.59
C THR A 555 -20.25 -3.84 27.04
N ASP A 556 -19.31 -4.38 26.27
CA ASP A 556 -17.87 -4.34 26.56
C ASP A 556 -17.35 -2.89 26.59
N LEU A 557 -17.89 -2.02 25.74
CA LEU A 557 -17.50 -0.61 25.63
C LEU A 557 -18.42 0.37 26.40
N GLY A 558 -19.45 -0.13 27.10
CA GLY A 558 -20.39 0.72 27.85
C GLY A 558 -21.20 1.70 26.98
N LEU A 559 -21.48 1.34 25.73
CA LEU A 559 -22.17 2.19 24.76
C LEU A 559 -23.69 2.16 24.94
N ASN A 560 -24.34 3.31 24.73
CA ASN A 560 -25.78 3.36 24.51
C ASN A 560 -26.14 3.04 23.04
N SER A 561 -27.44 2.88 22.73
CA SER A 561 -27.90 2.50 21.37
C SER A 561 -27.47 3.47 20.26
N GLU A 562 -27.44 4.77 20.55
CA GLU A 562 -26.99 5.79 19.59
C GLU A 562 -25.49 5.67 19.33
N GLN A 563 -24.69 5.60 20.39
CA GLN A 563 -23.24 5.40 20.29
C GLN A 563 -22.90 4.08 19.58
N PHE A 564 -23.69 3.02 19.77
CA PHE A 564 -23.47 1.76 19.09
C PHE A 564 -23.75 1.85 17.58
N LEU A 565 -24.79 2.60 17.19
CA LEU A 565 -25.07 2.93 15.79
C LEU A 565 -23.95 3.78 15.16
N ASP A 566 -23.41 4.73 15.91
CA ASP A 566 -22.25 5.53 15.48
C ASP A 566 -21.02 4.64 15.24
N GLN A 567 -20.72 3.73 16.16
CA GLN A 567 -19.58 2.83 16.05
C GLN A 567 -19.68 1.87 14.87
N VAL A 568 -20.87 1.35 14.53
CA VAL A 568 -21.02 0.48 13.35
C VAL A 568 -20.84 1.26 12.05
N CYS A 569 -21.20 2.55 12.02
CA CYS A 569 -20.89 3.43 10.88
C CYS A 569 -19.39 3.67 10.73
N ILE A 570 -18.70 4.02 11.82
CA ILE A 570 -17.24 4.20 11.84
C ILE A 570 -16.56 2.92 11.35
N LYS A 571 -17.04 1.76 11.81
CA LYS A 571 -16.54 0.44 11.37
C LYS A 571 -16.73 0.20 9.87
N ALA A 572 -17.80 0.74 9.28
CA ALA A 572 -18.07 0.68 7.85
C ALA A 572 -17.26 1.69 7.02
N GLY A 573 -16.53 2.60 7.67
CA GLY A 573 -15.90 3.75 7.01
C GLY A 573 -16.91 4.84 6.62
N LEU A 574 -18.06 4.88 7.28
CA LEU A 574 -19.10 5.89 7.14
C LEU A 574 -18.97 6.96 8.25
N PRO A 575 -19.47 8.19 8.03
CA PRO A 575 -19.67 9.16 9.10
C PRO A 575 -20.48 8.57 10.26
N PRO A 576 -20.18 8.87 11.53
CA PRO A 576 -20.87 8.29 12.68
C PRO A 576 -22.40 8.37 12.58
N SER A 577 -22.93 9.51 12.12
CA SER A 577 -24.37 9.76 11.99
C SER A 577 -25.04 9.14 10.75
N ALA A 578 -24.31 8.45 9.87
CA ALA A 578 -24.82 7.94 8.59
C ALA A 578 -25.95 6.91 8.73
N TRP A 579 -26.09 6.28 9.90
CA TRP A 579 -27.24 5.43 10.22
C TRP A 579 -28.57 6.21 10.24
N ARG A 580 -28.56 7.55 10.26
CA ARG A 580 -29.79 8.36 10.17
C ARG A 580 -30.31 8.50 8.74
N ASP A 581 -29.47 8.25 7.75
CA ASP A 581 -29.78 8.48 6.34
C ASP A 581 -30.77 7.43 5.81
N ALA A 582 -31.68 7.89 4.94
CA ALA A 582 -32.74 7.05 4.38
C ALA A 582 -32.23 5.95 3.43
N ASP A 583 -31.08 6.18 2.79
CA ASP A 583 -30.42 5.23 1.87
C ASP A 583 -29.43 4.29 2.58
N THR A 584 -29.26 4.42 3.89
CA THR A 584 -28.45 3.51 4.69
C THR A 584 -29.28 2.32 5.15
N LYS A 585 -28.87 1.11 4.76
CA LYS A 585 -29.49 -0.14 5.21
C LYS A 585 -28.93 -0.55 6.57
N LEU A 586 -29.82 -0.84 7.51
CA LEU A 586 -29.47 -1.33 8.85
C LEU A 586 -30.13 -2.68 9.08
N ILE A 587 -29.33 -3.65 9.50
CA ILE A 587 -29.75 -4.99 9.89
C ILE A 587 -29.38 -5.18 11.36
N ARG A 588 -30.30 -5.70 12.17
CA ARG A 588 -30.02 -6.19 13.52
C ARG A 588 -30.04 -7.71 13.53
N PHE A 589 -29.27 -8.31 14.41
CA PHE A 589 -29.27 -9.77 14.63
C PHE A 589 -29.01 -10.07 16.10
N GLN A 590 -29.23 -11.30 16.53
CA GLN A 590 -28.97 -11.74 17.90
C GLN A 590 -27.83 -12.75 17.91
N GLY A 591 -27.23 -12.97 19.09
CA GLY A 591 -26.19 -13.96 19.27
C GLY A 591 -26.19 -14.55 20.67
N LEU A 592 -25.85 -15.83 20.75
CA LEU A 592 -25.53 -16.53 22.00
C LEU A 592 -24.01 -16.60 22.12
N ALA A 593 -23.46 -15.98 23.16
CA ALA A 593 -22.05 -16.08 23.49
C ALA A 593 -21.80 -17.31 24.37
N VAL A 594 -20.83 -18.13 23.97
CA VAL A 594 -20.26 -19.20 24.80
C VAL A 594 -18.84 -18.77 25.16
N GLU A 595 -18.66 -18.34 26.40
CA GLU A 595 -17.40 -17.85 26.95
C GLU A 595 -16.67 -18.95 27.72
N GLY A 596 -15.34 -18.93 27.68
CA GLY A 596 -14.51 -19.81 28.51
C GLY A 596 -13.02 -19.57 28.34
N ASP A 597 -12.26 -20.10 29.30
CA ASP A 597 -10.81 -20.19 29.24
C ASP A 597 -10.37 -21.31 28.28
N PHE A 598 -9.12 -21.27 27.83
CA PHE A 598 -8.53 -22.39 27.12
C PHE A 598 -8.47 -23.65 28.00
N ASP A 599 -8.89 -24.78 27.43
CA ASP A 599 -8.87 -26.05 28.14
C ASP A 599 -7.43 -26.48 28.48
N ALA A 600 -7.15 -26.65 29.78
CA ALA A 600 -5.82 -27.02 30.27
C ALA A 600 -5.33 -28.38 29.75
N THR A 601 -6.23 -29.33 29.49
CA THR A 601 -5.88 -30.65 28.95
C THR A 601 -5.50 -30.59 27.47
N VAL A 602 -6.08 -29.65 26.72
CA VAL A 602 -5.66 -29.32 25.35
C VAL A 602 -4.30 -28.64 25.39
N LEU A 603 -4.10 -27.65 26.27
CA LEU A 603 -2.84 -26.92 26.41
C LEU A 603 -1.67 -27.81 26.87
N ASP A 604 -1.90 -28.83 27.70
CA ASP A 604 -0.87 -29.79 28.12
C ASP A 604 -0.28 -30.58 26.93
N GLN A 605 -1.01 -30.69 25.83
CA GLN A 605 -0.55 -31.31 24.58
C GLN A 605 0.35 -30.37 23.75
N VAL A 606 0.39 -29.07 24.08
CA VAL A 606 1.05 -27.97 23.35
C VAL A 606 2.40 -27.57 23.97
N ARG A 607 3.07 -28.48 24.68
CA ARG A 607 4.41 -28.22 25.27
C ARG A 607 5.53 -28.15 24.22
N THR A 608 5.31 -27.45 23.12
CA THR A 608 6.31 -27.19 22.09
C THR A 608 6.72 -25.74 22.15
N VAL A 609 7.97 -25.49 22.53
CA VAL A 609 8.64 -24.22 22.19
C VAL A 609 8.59 -24.11 20.66
N PRO A 610 8.14 -22.98 20.08
CA PRO A 610 8.16 -22.80 18.64
C PRO A 610 9.54 -23.18 18.09
N ALA A 611 9.56 -24.04 17.07
CA ALA A 611 10.81 -24.41 16.42
C ALA A 611 11.46 -23.11 15.91
N SER A 612 12.68 -22.88 16.34
CA SER A 612 13.42 -21.69 15.96
C SER A 612 13.65 -21.67 14.45
N VAL A 613 13.60 -20.48 13.84
CA VAL A 613 13.64 -20.32 12.36
C VAL A 613 14.99 -20.73 11.78
N ILE A 614 16.06 -20.65 12.56
CA ILE A 614 17.41 -21.09 12.19
C ILE A 614 17.99 -22.01 13.27
N ALA A 615 18.65 -23.10 12.89
CA ALA A 615 19.38 -23.92 13.83
C ALA A 615 20.48 -23.08 14.52
N THR A 616 20.77 -23.38 15.80
CA THR A 616 21.80 -22.67 16.58
C THR A 616 23.18 -22.66 15.90
N SER A 617 23.47 -23.70 15.10
CA SER A 617 24.70 -23.81 14.30
C SER A 617 24.76 -22.85 13.10
N GLU A 618 23.63 -22.33 12.62
CA GLU A 618 23.57 -21.45 11.45
C GLU A 618 23.87 -19.99 11.81
N LEU A 619 23.57 -19.56 13.04
CA LEU A 619 23.76 -18.16 13.45
C LEU A 619 25.21 -17.67 13.28
N PRO A 620 26.28 -18.41 13.67
CA PRO A 620 27.66 -18.01 13.39
C PRO A 620 27.98 -17.89 11.90
N LEU A 621 27.38 -18.74 11.04
CA LEU A 621 27.57 -18.69 9.60
C LEU A 621 26.92 -17.45 8.99
N LEU A 622 25.73 -17.08 9.45
CA LEU A 622 25.03 -15.86 9.04
C LEU A 622 25.76 -14.59 9.50
N VAL A 623 26.32 -14.59 10.70
CA VAL A 623 27.19 -13.50 11.19
C VAL A 623 28.42 -13.37 10.29
N GLN A 624 29.05 -14.50 9.94
CA GLN A 624 30.20 -14.51 9.02
C GLN A 624 29.82 -14.00 7.63
N PHE A 625 28.67 -14.43 7.09
CA PHE A 625 28.13 -13.94 5.82
C PHE A 625 27.95 -12.41 5.81
N CYS A 626 27.37 -11.84 6.86
CA CYS A 626 27.23 -10.39 6.99
C CYS A 626 28.60 -9.70 7.04
N ARG A 627 29.54 -10.23 7.82
CA ARG A 627 30.91 -9.70 7.94
C ARG A 627 31.61 -9.69 6.58
N ASP A 628 31.56 -10.79 5.84
CA ASP A 628 32.23 -10.91 4.54
C ASP A 628 31.64 -9.95 3.50
N ASN A 629 30.31 -9.77 3.51
CA ASN A 629 29.65 -8.81 2.62
C ASN A 629 30.00 -7.35 2.94
N ILE A 630 30.09 -6.99 4.22
CA ILE A 630 30.54 -5.66 4.64
C ILE A 630 31.98 -5.41 4.15
N VAL A 631 32.89 -6.37 4.37
CA VAL A 631 34.28 -6.28 3.89
C VAL A 631 34.33 -6.18 2.36
N ALA A 632 33.50 -6.95 1.64
CA ALA A 632 33.46 -6.91 0.18
C ALA A 632 33.09 -5.51 -0.31
N VAL A 633 32.08 -4.87 0.28
CA VAL A 633 31.71 -3.48 -0.05
C VAL A 633 32.86 -2.52 0.23
N LEU A 634 33.55 -2.64 1.37
CA LEU A 634 34.65 -1.73 1.75
C LEU A 634 35.91 -1.88 0.89
N THR A 635 36.11 -3.07 0.32
CA THR A 635 37.26 -3.40 -0.53
C THR A 635 36.95 -3.31 -2.03
N GLY A 636 35.69 -3.06 -2.40
CA GLY A 636 35.23 -3.07 -3.80
C GLY A 636 35.12 -4.47 -4.41
N ALA A 637 35.18 -5.53 -3.61
CA ALA A 637 34.93 -6.90 -4.05
C ALA A 637 33.42 -7.14 -4.27
N THR A 638 33.08 -8.24 -4.95
CA THR A 638 31.68 -8.60 -5.21
C THR A 638 31.04 -9.25 -3.98
N PRO A 639 29.97 -8.67 -3.40
CA PRO A 639 29.24 -9.29 -2.29
C PRO A 639 28.56 -10.60 -2.69
N SER A 640 28.50 -11.56 -1.77
CA SER A 640 27.73 -12.80 -1.94
C SER A 640 26.27 -12.58 -1.58
N TYR A 641 25.37 -12.97 -2.48
CA TYR A 641 23.93 -12.86 -2.26
C TYR A 641 23.34 -13.99 -1.40
N TYR A 642 24.11 -15.04 -1.10
CA TYR A 642 23.62 -16.25 -0.44
C TYR A 642 24.62 -16.77 0.58
N ALA A 643 24.12 -17.21 1.73
CA ALA A 643 24.88 -17.87 2.78
C ALA A 643 24.77 -19.39 2.59
N PHE A 644 25.80 -20.00 2.02
CA PHE A 644 25.82 -21.45 1.77
C PHE A 644 25.67 -22.24 3.07
N GLY A 645 24.80 -23.27 3.04
CA GLY A 645 24.55 -24.13 4.20
C GLY A 645 23.66 -23.50 5.27
N CYS A 646 23.07 -22.33 5.01
CA CYS A 646 22.08 -21.70 5.87
C CYS A 646 20.69 -21.75 5.24
N SER A 647 19.67 -21.82 6.09
CA SER A 647 18.25 -21.76 5.74
C SER A 647 17.85 -20.34 5.32
N ASP A 648 16.92 -20.21 4.38
CA ASP A 648 16.33 -18.93 3.96
C ASP A 648 14.89 -18.82 4.48
N GLY A 649 14.76 -18.94 5.80
CA GLY A 649 13.48 -18.99 6.51
C GLY A 649 12.74 -17.64 6.49
N ALA A 650 11.42 -17.71 6.71
CA ALA A 650 10.58 -16.53 6.85
C ALA A 650 10.70 -15.96 8.27
N VAL A 651 11.27 -14.75 8.39
CA VAL A 651 11.51 -14.08 9.68
C VAL A 651 10.65 -12.83 9.80
N HIS A 652 10.37 -12.41 11.02
CA HIS A 652 9.62 -11.19 11.29
C HIS A 652 10.54 -10.00 11.59
N GLY A 653 11.84 -10.24 11.77
CA GLY A 653 12.79 -9.17 11.94
C GLY A 653 14.24 -9.61 11.89
N ILE A 654 15.11 -8.64 11.63
CA ILE A 654 16.55 -8.75 11.83
C ILE A 654 17.07 -7.46 12.48
N ALA A 655 18.15 -7.57 13.24
CA ALA A 655 18.97 -6.43 13.63
C ALA A 655 20.45 -6.79 13.45
N LEU A 656 21.19 -5.92 12.79
CA LEU A 656 22.61 -6.08 12.49
C LEU A 656 23.35 -4.88 13.09
N ARG A 657 24.27 -5.15 14.01
CA ARG A 657 25.15 -4.14 14.60
C ARG A 657 26.58 -4.37 14.11
N THR A 658 27.16 -3.36 13.50
CA THR A 658 28.53 -3.39 12.98
C THR A 658 29.37 -2.39 13.76
N GLN A 659 30.32 -2.90 14.53
CA GLN A 659 31.30 -2.09 15.26
C GLN A 659 32.66 -2.20 14.57
N VAL A 660 33.27 -1.04 14.31
CA VAL A 660 34.61 -0.96 13.74
C VAL A 660 35.57 -0.43 14.80
N ALA A 661 36.77 -1.01 14.89
CA ALA A 661 37.81 -0.49 15.78
C ALA A 661 38.11 0.99 15.46
N GLY A 662 38.05 1.86 16.48
CA GLY A 662 38.30 3.30 16.35
C GLY A 662 37.08 4.17 16.06
N ARG A 663 35.91 3.60 15.77
CA ARG A 663 34.63 4.34 15.70
C ARG A 663 33.97 4.33 17.08
N PRO A 664 33.51 5.48 17.63
CA PRO A 664 32.89 5.53 18.95
C PRO A 664 31.54 4.81 18.97
N ASP A 665 30.72 4.98 17.92
CA ASP A 665 29.39 4.41 17.83
C ASP A 665 29.33 3.23 16.84
N PRO A 666 28.52 2.20 17.10
CA PRO A 666 28.25 1.15 16.11
C PRO A 666 27.28 1.65 15.02
N ILE A 667 27.33 1.02 13.85
CA ILE A 667 26.28 1.14 12.84
C ILE A 667 25.22 0.09 13.14
N GLN A 668 23.96 0.48 13.15
CA GLN A 668 22.86 -0.44 13.40
C GLN A 668 21.85 -0.39 12.25
N MET A 669 21.62 -1.54 11.63
CA MET A 669 20.58 -1.76 10.62
C MET A 669 19.53 -2.67 11.23
N ALA A 670 18.26 -2.34 11.11
CA ALA A 670 17.19 -3.20 11.60
C ALA A 670 15.96 -3.08 10.72
N GLN A 671 15.24 -4.18 10.60
CA GLN A 671 13.97 -4.25 9.91
C GLN A 671 13.11 -5.26 10.65
N PHE A 672 11.86 -4.92 10.94
CA PHE A 672 10.91 -5.84 11.56
C PHE A 672 9.48 -5.53 11.10
N ASN A 673 8.63 -6.56 11.10
CA ASN A 673 7.22 -6.49 10.75
C ASN A 673 6.46 -7.51 11.59
N THR A 674 5.40 -7.08 12.28
CA THR A 674 4.64 -7.95 13.18
C THR A 674 3.69 -8.89 12.43
N ASN A 675 3.21 -8.53 11.24
CA ASN A 675 2.11 -9.24 10.59
C ASN A 675 2.56 -10.10 9.40
N LYS A 676 3.60 -9.66 8.68
CA LYS A 676 4.08 -10.33 7.47
C LYS A 676 5.57 -10.64 7.60
N PRO A 677 5.98 -11.91 7.57
CA PRO A 677 7.40 -12.25 7.60
C PRO A 677 8.06 -11.95 6.24
N PHE A 678 9.38 -11.92 6.17
CA PHE A 678 10.19 -11.71 4.97
C PHE A 678 11.39 -12.67 4.92
N PRO A 679 11.99 -12.90 3.74
CA PRO A 679 13.09 -13.86 3.56
C PRO A 679 14.39 -13.42 4.26
N LEU A 680 14.90 -14.25 5.16
CA LEU A 680 16.05 -13.96 6.02
C LEU A 680 17.31 -13.52 5.25
N GLN A 681 17.80 -14.33 4.30
CA GLN A 681 19.12 -14.10 3.72
C GLN A 681 19.17 -12.87 2.82
N SER A 682 18.11 -12.63 2.05
CA SER A 682 18.05 -11.44 1.19
C SER A 682 17.97 -10.15 2.00
N THR A 683 17.28 -10.16 3.15
CA THR A 683 17.24 -9.03 4.07
C THR A 683 18.58 -8.83 4.77
N LEU A 684 19.25 -9.91 5.21
CA LEU A 684 20.60 -9.82 5.77
C LEU A 684 21.62 -9.28 4.78
N PHE A 685 21.55 -9.71 3.53
CA PHE A 685 22.38 -9.19 2.44
C PHE A 685 22.22 -7.67 2.29
N GLN A 686 20.98 -7.19 2.23
CA GLN A 686 20.69 -5.75 2.13
C GLN A 686 21.21 -4.98 3.33
N ALA A 687 20.98 -5.49 4.56
CA ALA A 687 21.47 -4.85 5.78
C ALA A 687 23.01 -4.79 5.82
N ALA A 688 23.69 -5.87 5.45
CA ALA A 688 25.15 -5.92 5.36
C ALA A 688 25.68 -4.95 4.30
N GLN A 689 25.04 -4.88 3.13
CA GLN A 689 25.41 -3.96 2.06
C GLN A 689 25.26 -2.50 2.49
N SER A 690 24.12 -2.14 3.10
CA SER A 690 23.88 -0.79 3.63
C SER A 690 24.89 -0.41 4.72
N SER A 691 25.19 -1.33 5.64
CA SER A 691 26.22 -1.10 6.67
C SER A 691 27.60 -0.83 6.04
N GLY A 692 28.00 -1.62 5.05
CA GLY A 692 29.24 -1.41 4.30
C GLY A 692 29.26 -0.09 3.52
N GLN A 693 28.13 0.33 2.94
CA GLN A 693 28.02 1.60 2.22
C GLN A 693 28.16 2.81 3.15
N VAL A 694 27.55 2.78 4.34
CA VAL A 694 27.70 3.84 5.35
C VAL A 694 29.16 3.99 5.74
N LEU A 695 29.84 2.89 6.07
CA LEU A 695 31.28 2.91 6.38
C LEU A 695 32.13 3.42 5.22
N HIS A 696 31.80 3.02 3.99
CA HIS A 696 32.51 3.49 2.80
C HIS A 696 32.36 5.02 2.61
N GLN A 697 31.15 5.55 2.82
CA GLN A 697 30.86 6.99 2.74
C GLN A 697 31.57 7.79 3.85
N GLU A 698 31.74 7.20 5.03
CA GLU A 698 32.54 7.77 6.13
C GLU A 698 34.06 7.69 5.90
N GLY A 699 34.50 7.18 4.74
CA GLY A 699 35.92 7.11 4.37
C GLY A 699 36.70 5.96 5.01
N MET A 700 36.02 5.02 5.66
CA MET A 700 36.64 3.85 6.28
C MET A 700 37.06 2.84 5.21
N ARG A 701 38.29 2.96 4.68
CA ARG A 701 38.85 2.07 3.65
C ARG A 701 39.82 1.05 4.25
N GLY A 702 39.89 -0.13 3.64
CA GLY A 702 40.88 -1.16 4.02
C GLY A 702 40.63 -1.85 5.36
N VAL A 703 39.42 -1.72 5.91
CA VAL A 703 39.01 -2.43 7.13
C VAL A 703 38.97 -3.92 6.84
N THR A 704 39.72 -4.69 7.62
CA THR A 704 39.77 -6.15 7.51
C THR A 704 38.65 -6.81 8.33
N ALA A 705 38.32 -8.06 8.02
CA ALA A 705 37.36 -8.84 8.80
C ALA A 705 37.69 -8.91 10.30
N ALA A 706 38.98 -8.89 10.67
CA ALA A 706 39.44 -8.91 12.06
C ALA A 706 39.16 -7.61 12.83
N GLN A 707 38.95 -6.49 12.12
CA GLN A 707 38.66 -5.18 12.71
C GLN A 707 37.16 -4.90 12.82
N LEU A 708 36.32 -5.85 12.37
CA LEU A 708 34.86 -5.77 12.37
C LEU A 708 34.26 -6.74 13.39
N ASN A 709 33.63 -6.18 14.43
CA ASN A 709 32.70 -6.94 15.24
C ASN A 709 31.29 -6.81 14.66
N VAL A 710 30.65 -7.95 14.40
CA VAL A 710 29.32 -8.05 13.82
C VAL A 710 28.43 -8.82 14.77
N GLU A 711 27.36 -8.17 15.22
CA GLU A 711 26.31 -8.77 16.02
C GLU A 711 25.04 -8.86 15.17
N LEU A 712 24.32 -9.97 15.29
CA LEU A 712 23.12 -10.27 14.55
C LEU A 712 22.04 -10.79 15.50
N ALA A 713 20.85 -10.19 15.42
CA ALA A 713 19.61 -10.76 15.92
C ALA A 713 18.72 -11.19 14.76
N VAL A 714 18.13 -12.37 14.89
CA VAL A 714 17.06 -12.87 14.04
C VAL A 714 15.79 -12.96 14.89
N LEU A 715 14.72 -12.31 14.43
CA LEU A 715 13.46 -12.16 15.15
C LEU A 715 12.36 -12.97 14.47
N SER A 716 11.60 -13.72 15.26
CA SER A 716 10.53 -14.60 14.79
C SER A 716 9.38 -14.64 15.80
N ASP A 717 8.30 -15.34 15.44
CA ASP A 717 7.16 -15.61 16.34
C ASP A 717 6.66 -14.38 17.13
N PRO A 718 6.08 -13.36 16.46
CA PRO A 718 5.53 -12.20 17.15
C PRO A 718 4.38 -12.59 18.09
N ALA A 719 4.41 -12.12 19.34
CA ALA A 719 3.35 -12.30 20.34
C ALA A 719 2.83 -10.95 20.82
N LEU A 720 1.51 -10.79 20.95
CA LEU A 720 0.88 -9.54 21.36
C LEU A 720 0.63 -9.52 22.88
N HIS A 721 1.10 -8.48 23.55
CA HIS A 721 1.03 -8.31 25.01
C HIS A 721 0.09 -7.17 25.43
N GLY A 722 -0.86 -6.80 24.57
CA GLY A 722 -1.78 -5.69 24.82
C GLY A 722 -1.19 -4.34 24.44
N SER A 723 -1.35 -3.35 25.33
CA SER A 723 -0.92 -1.97 25.09
C SER A 723 -0.10 -1.39 26.24
N SER A 724 0.58 -0.27 26.01
CA SER A 724 1.34 0.47 27.04
C SER A 724 0.50 0.81 28.28
N LEU A 725 -0.80 1.06 28.12
CA LEU A 725 -1.72 1.38 29.22
C LEU A 725 -2.23 0.15 29.98
N GLN A 726 -2.30 -0.99 29.28
CA GLN A 726 -2.82 -2.26 29.82
C GLN A 726 -1.97 -3.42 29.31
N PRO A 727 -0.71 -3.53 29.76
CA PRO A 727 0.19 -4.58 29.30
C PRO A 727 -0.14 -5.90 30.01
N ASP A 728 0.05 -7.00 29.28
CA ASP A 728 0.05 -8.34 29.83
C ASP A 728 1.30 -9.11 29.39
N LEU A 729 2.30 -9.14 30.27
CA LEU A 729 3.59 -9.77 30.02
C LEU A 729 3.64 -11.25 30.47
N ALA A 730 2.50 -11.86 30.81
CA ALA A 730 2.45 -13.29 31.09
C ALA A 730 3.02 -14.11 29.90
N GLY A 731 3.91 -15.05 30.20
CA GLY A 731 4.60 -15.87 29.19
C GLY A 731 5.77 -15.18 28.47
N PHE A 732 6.09 -13.92 28.81
CA PHE A 732 7.28 -13.25 28.30
C PHE A 732 8.54 -13.72 29.03
N ASP A 733 9.60 -14.01 28.27
CA ASP A 733 10.92 -14.38 28.77
C ASP A 733 11.97 -13.41 28.20
N ALA A 734 12.55 -12.57 29.05
CA ALA A 734 13.53 -11.55 28.67
C ALA A 734 14.83 -12.12 28.10
N GLN A 735 15.12 -13.42 28.32
CA GLN A 735 16.31 -14.09 27.77
C GLN A 735 16.07 -14.63 26.35
N GLN A 736 14.81 -14.89 25.98
CA GLN A 736 14.44 -15.54 24.72
C GLN A 736 13.61 -14.65 23.81
N ARG A 737 13.11 -13.51 24.32
CA ARG A 737 12.24 -12.59 23.59
C ARG A 737 12.70 -11.14 23.71
N ALA A 738 12.63 -10.42 22.60
CA ALA A 738 12.80 -8.97 22.55
C ALA A 738 11.42 -8.31 22.60
N ILE A 739 11.26 -7.25 23.40
CA ILE A 739 10.02 -6.48 23.48
C ILE A 739 10.07 -5.31 22.47
N LEU A 740 8.96 -5.08 21.77
CA LEU A 740 8.73 -3.98 20.85
C LEU A 740 7.55 -3.17 21.36
N VAL A 741 7.77 -1.87 21.57
CA VAL A 741 6.71 -0.89 21.75
C VAL A 741 6.64 -0.02 20.51
N GLN A 742 5.44 0.20 19.97
CA GLN A 742 5.25 0.97 18.75
C GLN A 742 3.98 1.84 18.76
N GLN A 743 4.13 3.07 18.29
CA GLN A 743 3.06 4.03 18.05
C GLN A 743 3.45 4.96 16.89
N GLY A 744 2.74 4.88 15.77
CA GLY A 744 3.03 5.71 14.60
C GLY A 744 4.47 5.52 14.09
N SER A 745 5.22 6.61 13.97
CA SER A 745 6.65 6.61 13.58
C SER A 745 7.61 6.31 14.73
N HIS A 746 7.10 6.15 15.95
CA HIS A 746 7.88 5.89 17.16
C HIS A 746 7.87 4.41 17.50
N SER A 747 9.06 3.81 17.61
CA SER A 747 9.20 2.46 18.13
C SER A 747 10.55 2.21 18.79
N ALA A 748 10.52 1.32 19.78
CA ALA A 748 11.72 0.80 20.43
C ALA A 748 11.60 -0.72 20.57
N LEU A 749 12.60 -1.44 20.06
CA LEU A 749 12.79 -2.87 20.28
C LEU A 749 13.99 -3.08 21.21
N LEU A 750 13.72 -3.63 22.40
CA LEU A 750 14.70 -3.85 23.44
C LEU A 750 14.80 -5.34 23.81
N MET A 751 15.98 -5.77 24.21
CA MET A 751 16.24 -7.06 24.83
C MET A 751 17.38 -6.90 25.83
N ASP A 752 17.17 -7.33 27.07
CA ASP A 752 18.22 -7.51 28.06
C ASP A 752 17.83 -8.67 28.98
N GLY A 753 18.61 -9.75 28.95
CA GLY A 753 18.35 -10.95 29.76
C GLY A 753 18.59 -10.78 31.26
N ASN A 754 19.10 -9.62 31.70
CA ASN A 754 19.42 -9.33 33.10
C ASN A 754 18.39 -8.43 33.80
N THR A 755 17.31 -8.04 33.12
CA THR A 755 16.25 -7.18 33.67
C THR A 755 14.89 -7.89 33.72
N THR A 756 13.94 -7.33 34.46
CA THR A 756 12.56 -7.86 34.48
C THR A 756 11.78 -7.41 33.25
N ALA A 757 10.70 -8.13 32.93
CA ALA A 757 9.85 -7.81 31.78
C ALA A 757 9.26 -6.38 31.89
N GLU A 758 8.84 -5.99 33.09
CA GLU A 758 8.27 -4.68 33.39
C GLU A 758 9.30 -3.57 33.21
N ALA A 759 10.51 -3.74 33.77
CA ALA A 759 11.57 -2.76 33.62
C ALA A 759 12.00 -2.59 32.15
N LEU A 760 12.02 -3.67 31.36
CA LEU A 760 12.31 -3.62 29.93
C LEU A 760 11.21 -2.90 29.14
N LEU A 761 9.94 -3.10 29.51
CA LEU A 761 8.80 -2.39 28.92
C LEU A 761 8.86 -0.89 29.21
N ASP A 762 9.10 -0.51 30.47
CA ASP A 762 9.21 0.90 30.88
C ASP A 762 10.35 1.59 30.14
N GLU A 763 11.50 0.93 30.00
CA GLU A 763 12.62 1.44 29.20
C GLU A 763 12.23 1.59 27.71
N ALA A 764 11.50 0.63 27.15
CA ALA A 764 11.08 0.67 25.75
C ALA A 764 10.10 1.81 25.49
N ILE A 765 9.13 2.04 26.38
CA ILE A 765 8.18 3.17 26.30
C ILE A 765 8.94 4.49 26.33
N ALA A 766 9.84 4.65 27.30
CA ALA A 766 10.65 5.86 27.45
C ALA A 766 11.56 6.08 26.22
N ALA A 767 12.24 5.03 25.74
CA ALA A 767 13.16 5.12 24.61
C ALA A 767 12.44 5.39 23.27
N ALA A 768 11.20 4.93 23.12
CA ALA A 768 10.35 5.25 21.99
C ALA A 768 9.77 6.68 22.06
N LYS A 769 9.93 7.41 23.17
CA LYS A 769 9.29 8.71 23.42
C LYS A 769 7.77 8.67 23.25
N ILE A 770 7.15 7.61 23.76
CA ILE A 770 5.69 7.44 23.70
C ILE A 770 5.07 8.16 24.89
N ASP A 771 4.00 8.92 24.64
CA ASP A 771 3.26 9.61 25.69
C ASP A 771 2.60 8.56 26.62
N PRO A 772 2.85 8.62 27.95
CA PRO A 772 2.30 7.66 28.91
C PRO A 772 0.78 7.56 28.93
N GLU A 773 0.06 8.58 28.47
CA GLU A 773 -1.41 8.59 28.44
C GLU A 773 -1.99 7.99 27.15
N THR A 774 -1.13 7.56 26.23
CA THR A 774 -1.54 7.10 24.90
C THR A 774 -1.35 5.60 24.74
N HIS A 775 -2.27 4.98 23.98
CA HIS A 775 -2.16 3.57 23.63
C HIS A 775 -1.04 3.37 22.60
N ALA A 776 -0.02 2.60 22.98
CA ALA A 776 0.96 2.01 22.08
C ALA A 776 0.85 0.49 22.10
N SER A 777 1.07 -0.15 20.96
CA SER A 777 1.04 -1.61 20.88
C SER A 777 2.30 -2.19 21.52
N VAL A 778 2.13 -3.21 22.37
CA VAL A 778 3.22 -3.97 22.98
C VAL A 778 3.26 -5.36 22.35
N VAL A 779 4.33 -5.65 21.62
CA VAL A 779 4.56 -6.93 20.94
C VAL A 779 5.92 -7.47 21.41
N SER A 780 6.12 -8.78 21.40
CA SER A 780 7.46 -9.35 21.55
C SER A 780 7.79 -10.29 20.40
N PHE A 781 9.08 -10.49 20.13
CA PHE A 781 9.57 -11.47 19.17
C PHE A 781 10.47 -12.47 19.87
N GLN A 782 10.36 -13.75 19.52
CA GLN A 782 11.43 -14.69 19.82
C GLN A 782 12.71 -14.23 19.11
N ILE A 783 13.83 -14.21 19.83
CA ILE A 783 15.10 -13.68 19.34
C ILE A 783 16.20 -14.74 19.42
N GLN A 784 16.96 -14.86 18.34
CA GLN A 784 18.23 -15.59 18.31
C GLN A 784 19.35 -14.62 17.99
N SER A 785 20.34 -14.54 18.88
CA SER A 785 21.35 -13.49 18.81
C SER A 785 22.71 -13.96 19.35
N ASN A 786 23.79 -13.44 18.77
CA ASN A 786 25.15 -13.59 19.33
C ASN A 786 25.54 -12.47 20.31
N ALA A 787 24.66 -11.49 20.53
CA ALA A 787 24.75 -10.47 21.56
C ALA A 787 23.74 -10.70 22.69
N THR A 788 24.09 -10.29 23.91
CA THR A 788 23.27 -10.45 25.12
C THR A 788 22.29 -9.29 25.38
N SER A 789 22.40 -8.20 24.62
CA SER A 789 21.45 -7.09 24.68
C SER A 789 21.28 -6.38 23.32
N TRP A 790 20.04 -5.94 23.07
CA TRP A 790 19.67 -5.19 21.87
C TRP A 790 18.87 -3.95 22.22
N ARG A 791 19.13 -2.88 21.48
CA ARG A 791 18.41 -1.62 21.56
C ARG A 791 18.27 -1.03 20.18
N VAL A 792 17.10 -1.19 19.57
CA VAL A 792 16.77 -0.66 18.24
C VAL A 792 15.72 0.42 18.40
N LEU A 793 16.08 1.65 18.08
CA LEU A 793 15.19 2.80 18.19
C LEU A 793 14.89 3.32 16.79
N ASN A 794 13.61 3.44 16.49
CA ASN A 794 13.13 4.19 15.35
C ASN A 794 12.28 5.32 15.91
N VAL A 795 12.95 6.41 16.25
CA VAL A 795 12.34 7.67 16.71
C VAL A 795 12.82 8.75 15.75
N PRO A 796 11.92 9.57 15.19
CA PRO A 796 12.32 10.65 14.31
C PRO A 796 13.36 11.56 14.98
N LYS A 797 14.37 11.97 14.21
CA LYS A 797 15.42 12.89 14.66
C LYS A 797 15.42 14.13 13.77
N PRO A 798 15.74 15.31 14.32
CA PRO A 798 15.81 16.52 13.53
C PRO A 798 16.96 16.42 12.52
N GLN A 799 16.77 17.02 11.34
CA GLN A 799 17.83 17.14 10.35
C GLN A 799 18.14 18.60 10.06
N THR A 800 19.43 18.85 9.82
CA THR A 800 19.87 20.10 9.19
C THR A 800 19.45 20.09 7.72
N GLY A 801 19.22 21.28 7.16
CA GLY A 801 18.83 21.41 5.76
C GLY A 801 19.35 22.69 5.13
N PRO A 802 18.93 22.99 3.89
CA PRO A 802 19.39 24.16 3.17
C PRO A 802 19.00 25.45 3.91
N ALA A 803 19.78 26.51 3.71
CA ALA A 803 19.46 27.81 4.29
C ALA A 803 18.12 28.35 3.78
N VAL A 804 17.75 28.07 2.52
CA VAL A 804 16.47 28.48 1.93
C VAL A 804 15.59 27.25 1.73
N ARG A 805 14.33 27.33 2.16
CA ARG A 805 13.33 26.28 2.00
C ARG A 805 12.72 26.39 0.60
N SER A 806 12.96 25.41 -0.29
CA SER A 806 12.35 25.37 -1.63
C SER A 806 10.83 25.16 -1.59
N PRO A 807 10.04 25.70 -2.54
CA PRO A 807 8.62 25.40 -2.63
C PRO A 807 8.38 23.90 -2.76
N ALA A 808 7.46 23.35 -1.98
CA ALA A 808 7.11 21.92 -2.02
C ALA A 808 5.80 21.68 -2.78
N VAL A 809 4.88 22.66 -2.79
CA VAL A 809 3.54 22.50 -3.37
C VAL A 809 3.17 23.57 -4.42
N ALA A 810 4.12 24.42 -4.81
CA ALA A 810 3.99 25.25 -6.00
C ALA A 810 3.70 24.39 -7.25
N GLY A 811 2.70 24.77 -8.04
CA GLY A 811 2.19 24.02 -9.18
C GLY A 811 1.08 23.01 -8.84
N THR A 812 0.79 22.77 -7.56
CA THR A 812 -0.30 21.86 -7.12
C THR A 812 -1.33 22.55 -6.24
N PHE A 813 -0.91 23.24 -5.18
CA PHE A 813 -1.81 23.95 -4.26
C PHE A 813 -2.04 25.42 -4.68
N TYR A 814 -1.05 26.01 -5.34
CA TYR A 814 -1.09 27.34 -5.94
C TYR A 814 -0.19 27.34 -7.20
N PRO A 815 -0.30 28.32 -8.12
CA PRO A 815 0.45 28.29 -9.37
C PRO A 815 1.97 28.25 -9.18
N GLY A 816 2.66 27.47 -10.01
CA GLY A 816 4.11 27.25 -9.91
C GLY A 816 4.97 28.26 -10.66
N ARG A 817 4.39 29.00 -11.61
CA ARG A 817 5.07 30.07 -12.35
C ARG A 817 4.84 31.42 -11.68
N PRO A 818 5.85 32.31 -11.62
CA PRO A 818 5.72 33.61 -10.99
C PRO A 818 4.56 34.45 -11.52
N ASP A 819 4.41 34.55 -12.85
CA ASP A 819 3.37 35.37 -13.48
C ASP A 819 1.96 34.84 -13.16
N ASP A 820 1.75 33.52 -13.29
CA ASP A 820 0.48 32.86 -12.98
C ASP A 820 0.11 33.02 -11.50
N MET A 821 1.11 32.98 -10.61
CA MET A 821 0.90 33.17 -9.18
C MET A 821 0.45 34.61 -8.87
N GLN A 822 1.05 35.61 -9.51
CA GLN A 822 0.65 37.02 -9.34
C GLN A 822 -0.77 37.25 -9.87
N GLN A 823 -1.09 36.70 -11.05
CA GLN A 823 -2.44 36.81 -11.60
C GLN A 823 -3.48 36.16 -10.66
N ALA A 824 -3.21 34.95 -10.16
CA ALA A 824 -4.11 34.28 -9.23
C ALA A 824 -4.27 35.07 -7.91
N LEU A 825 -3.22 35.71 -7.39
CA LEU A 825 -3.31 36.58 -6.22
C LEU A 825 -4.22 37.79 -6.48
N ASP A 826 -4.11 38.43 -7.64
CA ASP A 826 -4.97 39.57 -8.00
C ASP A 826 -6.44 39.16 -8.17
N GLU A 827 -6.72 37.94 -8.62
CA GLU A 827 -8.08 37.39 -8.69
C GLU A 827 -8.64 37.03 -7.30
N LEU A 828 -7.81 36.48 -6.42
CA LEU A 828 -8.19 36.09 -5.06
C LEU A 828 -8.46 37.30 -4.18
N ILE A 829 -7.72 38.40 -4.33
CA ILE A 829 -7.80 39.54 -3.42
C ILE A 829 -8.88 40.53 -3.90
N PRO A 830 -9.95 40.77 -3.12
CA PRO A 830 -10.96 41.76 -3.49
C PRO A 830 -10.34 43.17 -3.61
N THR A 831 -10.75 43.93 -4.62
CA THR A 831 -10.28 45.31 -4.86
C THR A 831 -10.86 46.35 -3.88
N THR A 832 -11.81 45.95 -3.03
CA THR A 832 -12.42 46.84 -2.04
C THR A 832 -11.52 47.03 -0.83
N ASN A 833 -11.18 48.28 -0.52
CA ASN A 833 -10.47 48.62 0.72
C ASN A 833 -11.36 48.36 1.94
N VAL A 834 -10.79 47.74 2.98
CA VAL A 834 -11.44 47.51 4.27
C VAL A 834 -10.51 48.05 5.36
N ALA A 835 -11.09 48.61 6.42
CA ALA A 835 -10.33 49.09 7.56
C ALA A 835 -9.56 47.92 8.20
N GLN A 836 -8.28 48.13 8.46
CA GLN A 836 -7.45 47.18 9.17
C GLN A 836 -7.61 47.38 10.69
N GLU A 837 -7.55 46.30 11.44
CA GLU A 837 -7.57 46.31 12.90
C GLU A 837 -6.43 45.48 13.49
N LYS A 838 -6.02 45.81 14.71
CA LYS A 838 -5.04 45.01 15.44
C LYS A 838 -5.72 43.83 16.11
N VAL A 839 -5.22 42.62 15.85
CA VAL A 839 -5.71 41.37 16.44
C VAL A 839 -4.59 40.60 17.13
N SER A 840 -4.96 39.68 18.02
CA SER A 840 -4.02 38.84 18.77
C SER A 840 -3.58 37.61 17.97
N ALA A 841 -4.50 37.00 17.23
CA ALA A 841 -4.21 35.88 16.33
C ALA A 841 -5.27 35.77 15.23
N VAL A 842 -4.99 34.97 14.20
CA VAL A 842 -5.98 34.56 13.19
C VAL A 842 -5.94 33.07 12.94
N MET A 843 -7.05 32.51 12.47
CA MET A 843 -7.10 31.16 11.90
C MET A 843 -7.32 31.24 10.39
N LEU A 844 -6.47 30.57 9.63
CA LEU A 844 -6.51 30.51 8.17
C LEU A 844 -6.61 29.05 7.68
N PRO A 845 -7.38 28.77 6.61
CA PRO A 845 -7.36 27.48 5.94
C PRO A 845 -6.11 27.33 5.04
N HIS A 846 -5.66 26.09 4.83
CA HIS A 846 -4.45 25.78 4.04
C HIS A 846 -4.68 24.81 2.88
N ALA A 847 -5.93 24.52 2.51
CA ALA A 847 -6.23 23.88 1.23
C ALA A 847 -5.71 24.68 0.02
N GLY A 848 -5.67 24.04 -1.16
CA GLY A 848 -5.29 24.73 -2.40
C GLY A 848 -6.15 25.97 -2.67
N TRP A 849 -5.54 27.00 -3.26
CA TRP A 849 -6.11 28.35 -3.37
C TRP A 849 -7.50 28.40 -4.01
N ARG A 850 -7.76 27.50 -4.97
CA ARG A 850 -9.06 27.36 -5.61
C ARG A 850 -10.20 27.15 -4.61
N PHE A 851 -9.94 26.51 -3.47
CA PHE A 851 -10.94 26.19 -2.46
C PHE A 851 -10.98 27.23 -1.34
N SER A 852 -9.82 27.60 -0.79
CA SER A 852 -9.74 28.34 0.48
C SER A 852 -9.02 29.69 0.38
N GLY A 853 -8.32 29.96 -0.73
CA GLY A 853 -7.45 31.13 -0.88
C GLY A 853 -8.19 32.46 -0.74
N ARG A 854 -9.45 32.52 -1.20
CA ARG A 854 -10.30 33.72 -1.07
C ARG A 854 -10.59 34.04 0.40
N LEU A 855 -10.96 33.03 1.18
CA LEU A 855 -11.25 33.18 2.61
C LEU A 855 -10.00 33.60 3.39
N ALA A 856 -8.84 33.00 3.08
CA ALA A 856 -7.56 33.38 3.69
C ALA A 856 -7.18 34.84 3.37
N ALA A 857 -7.28 35.25 2.11
CA ALA A 857 -7.04 36.63 1.68
C ALA A 857 -8.02 37.63 2.34
N ASP A 858 -9.28 37.22 2.51
CA ASP A 858 -10.29 38.01 3.19
C ASP A 858 -9.96 38.23 4.67
N VAL A 859 -9.42 37.24 5.38
CA VAL A 859 -8.97 37.42 6.76
C VAL A 859 -7.77 38.36 6.83
N LEU A 860 -6.73 38.10 6.04
CA LEU A 860 -5.46 38.85 6.11
C LEU A 860 -5.59 40.33 5.73
N ARG A 861 -6.45 40.70 4.79
CA ARG A 861 -6.62 42.10 4.38
C ARG A 861 -7.24 43.01 5.46
N ARG A 862 -7.87 42.42 6.49
CA ARG A 862 -8.61 43.13 7.55
C ARG A 862 -7.77 43.39 8.80
N ILE A 863 -6.54 42.91 8.85
CA ILE A 863 -5.71 43.00 10.04
C ILE A 863 -4.44 43.81 9.77
N GLU A 864 -3.92 44.44 10.82
CA GLU A 864 -2.55 44.95 10.82
C GLU A 864 -1.58 43.79 11.04
N ILE A 865 -0.64 43.59 10.10
CA ILE A 865 0.34 42.50 10.16
C ILE A 865 1.71 43.08 10.60
N PRO A 866 2.23 42.70 11.77
CA PRO A 866 3.48 43.22 12.31
C PRO A 866 4.71 42.55 11.66
N GLU A 867 5.91 42.93 12.13
CA GLU A 867 7.19 42.44 11.56
C GLU A 867 7.34 40.92 11.70
N ASN A 868 6.91 40.31 12.81
CA ASN A 868 7.06 38.87 13.02
C ASN A 868 5.72 38.14 12.87
N VAL A 869 5.73 37.05 12.13
CA VAL A 869 4.56 36.17 11.95
C VAL A 869 4.95 34.75 12.30
N ILE A 870 4.30 34.17 13.31
CA ILE A 870 4.46 32.76 13.64
C ILE A 870 3.26 32.01 13.07
N ILE A 871 3.52 31.08 12.15
CA ILE A 871 2.49 30.20 11.57
C ILE A 871 2.64 28.83 12.20
N ILE A 872 1.61 28.39 12.92
CA ILE A 872 1.56 27.08 13.58
C ILE A 872 0.52 26.24 12.84
N GLY A 873 0.99 25.19 12.16
CA GLY A 873 0.14 24.31 11.37
C GLY A 873 0.35 22.84 11.74
N PRO A 874 -0.59 21.96 11.37
CA PRO A 874 -0.43 20.53 11.53
C PRO A 874 0.68 19.98 10.62
N LYS A 875 1.34 18.92 11.08
CA LYS A 875 2.28 18.13 10.28
C LYS A 875 1.52 17.00 9.58
N HIS A 876 1.45 17.06 8.26
CA HIS A 876 0.80 16.07 7.39
C HIS A 876 1.74 14.97 6.91
N THR A 877 3.06 15.20 7.04
CA THR A 877 4.08 14.24 6.61
C THR A 877 4.60 13.43 7.79
N ALA A 878 4.99 12.17 7.55
CA ALA A 878 5.67 11.35 8.56
C ALA A 878 7.16 11.72 8.75
N MET A 879 7.62 12.78 8.08
CA MET A 879 9.02 13.17 8.01
C MET A 879 9.39 14.04 9.21
N GLY A 880 10.62 13.88 9.69
CA GLY A 880 11.15 14.69 10.80
C GLY A 880 10.46 14.49 12.14
N VAL A 881 10.89 15.25 13.15
CA VAL A 881 10.34 15.24 14.51
C VAL A 881 8.87 15.66 14.52
N ASP A 882 8.14 15.26 15.56
CA ASP A 882 6.72 15.62 15.67
C ASP A 882 6.51 17.11 15.81
N TRP A 883 7.33 17.81 16.59
CA TRP A 883 7.17 19.24 16.86
C TRP A 883 8.38 19.96 16.31
N ALA A 884 8.22 20.53 15.13
CA ALA A 884 9.32 21.09 14.36
C ALA A 884 9.17 22.59 14.14
N VAL A 885 10.28 23.31 14.24
CA VAL A 885 10.41 24.70 13.79
C VAL A 885 11.34 24.76 12.59
N ALA A 886 10.94 25.52 11.57
CA ALA A 886 11.71 25.68 10.35
C ALA A 886 13.07 26.32 10.63
N PRO A 887 14.21 25.64 10.32
CA PRO A 887 15.54 26.18 10.57
C PRO A 887 16.05 27.14 9.48
N HIS A 888 15.25 27.34 8.44
CA HIS A 888 15.64 28.04 7.22
C HIS A 888 15.73 29.56 7.46
N ARG A 889 16.72 30.23 6.84
CA ARG A 889 16.84 31.70 6.80
C ARG A 889 15.72 32.38 6.02
N ALA A 890 15.14 31.66 5.05
CA ALA A 890 14.11 32.16 4.17
C ALA A 890 13.29 31.01 3.54
N TRP A 891 12.10 31.35 3.07
CA TRP A 891 11.22 30.51 2.26
C TRP A 891 11.25 31.00 0.82
N ALA A 892 11.63 30.14 -0.12
CA ALA A 892 11.52 30.44 -1.54
C ALA A 892 10.08 30.18 -2.02
N LEU A 893 9.59 31.07 -2.87
CA LEU A 893 8.32 31.01 -3.58
C LEU A 893 8.57 31.29 -5.07
N PRO A 894 7.62 31.01 -5.99
CA PRO A 894 7.75 31.37 -7.40
C PRO A 894 8.07 32.87 -7.59
N GLY A 895 9.34 33.18 -7.90
CA GLY A 895 9.81 34.52 -8.23
C GLY A 895 10.14 35.44 -7.03
N LEU A 896 10.06 34.96 -5.79
CA LEU A 896 10.41 35.77 -4.60
C LEU A 896 10.85 34.91 -3.39
N GLU A 897 11.43 35.55 -2.37
CA GLU A 897 11.78 34.93 -1.09
C GLU A 897 11.13 35.69 0.08
N ILE A 898 10.73 34.97 1.12
CA ILE A 898 10.27 35.54 2.40
C ILE A 898 11.30 35.23 3.47
N ALA A 899 11.74 36.25 4.21
CA ALA A 899 12.71 36.08 5.29
C ALA A 899 12.11 35.32 6.50
N SER A 900 12.93 34.56 7.21
CA SER A 900 12.56 33.93 8.48
C SER A 900 13.15 34.66 9.67
N ASN A 901 12.49 34.59 10.83
CA ASN A 901 13.09 35.03 12.10
C ASN A 901 13.74 33.83 12.84
N VAL A 902 14.97 33.48 12.45
CA VAL A 902 15.70 32.32 12.98
C VAL A 902 16.04 32.46 14.47
N GLU A 903 16.24 33.69 14.97
CA GLU A 903 16.52 33.91 16.40
C GLU A 903 15.27 33.68 17.26
N LEU A 904 14.10 34.11 16.78
CA LEU A 904 12.82 33.77 17.42
C LEU A 904 12.57 32.25 17.39
N ALA A 905 12.85 31.59 16.26
CA ALA A 905 12.75 30.13 16.15
C ALA A 905 13.61 29.40 17.20
N LYS A 906 14.87 29.83 17.38
CA LYS A 906 15.76 29.28 18.43
C LYS A 906 15.25 29.54 19.85
N ALA A 907 14.74 30.74 20.12
CA ALA A 907 14.18 31.08 21.43
C ALA A 907 12.96 30.20 21.77
N LEU A 908 12.12 29.90 20.78
CA LEU A 908 10.99 28.98 20.94
C LEU A 908 11.46 27.56 21.26
N CYS A 909 12.42 27.01 20.52
CA CYS A 909 12.99 25.69 20.81
C CYS A 909 13.66 25.60 22.20
N GLN A 910 14.16 26.72 22.73
CA GLN A 910 14.74 26.75 24.09
C GLN A 910 13.68 26.76 25.20
N ALA A 911 12.53 27.38 24.93
CA ALA A 911 11.47 27.57 25.93
C ALA A 911 10.40 26.46 25.90
N ILE A 912 10.25 25.76 24.79
CA ILE A 912 9.19 24.77 24.58
C ILE A 912 9.81 23.36 24.53
N PRO A 913 9.41 22.44 25.43
CA PRO A 913 9.87 21.05 25.42
C PRO A 913 9.59 20.34 24.08
N ASP A 914 10.54 19.51 23.64
CA ASP A 914 10.49 18.69 22.42
C ASP A 914 10.29 19.45 21.09
N LEU A 915 10.30 20.79 21.11
CA LEU A 915 10.24 21.60 19.91
C LEU A 915 11.65 21.77 19.32
N GLU A 916 11.92 21.13 18.19
CA GLU A 916 13.28 21.08 17.61
C GLU A 916 13.36 21.79 16.25
N LEU A 917 14.55 22.33 15.94
CA LEU A 917 14.86 22.87 14.61
C LEU A 917 15.06 21.72 13.62
N ASP A 918 14.13 21.53 12.67
CA ASP A 918 14.16 20.38 11.78
C ASP A 918 13.74 20.71 10.34
N ALA A 919 14.70 20.69 9.41
CA ALA A 919 14.43 20.95 8.00
C ALA A 919 13.64 19.82 7.32
N LEU A 920 13.77 18.58 7.79
CA LEU A 920 13.15 17.42 7.16
C LEU A 920 11.63 17.47 7.33
N ALA A 921 11.16 17.86 8.51
CA ALA A 921 9.73 18.05 8.80
C ALA A 921 9.07 19.09 7.87
N HIS A 922 9.82 20.11 7.44
CA HIS A 922 9.31 21.17 6.56
C HIS A 922 9.56 20.94 5.06
N GLN A 923 10.31 19.91 4.69
CA GLN A 923 10.75 19.68 3.30
C GLN A 923 9.57 19.48 2.35
N ARG A 924 8.51 18.79 2.80
CA ARG A 924 7.29 18.51 2.02
C ARG A 924 6.00 18.98 2.69
N GLU A 925 6.11 19.65 3.84
CA GLU A 925 4.95 20.16 4.56
C GLU A 925 4.35 21.37 3.85
N HIS A 926 3.03 21.42 3.76
CA HIS A 926 2.29 22.41 2.98
C HIS A 926 1.48 23.38 3.83
N GLY A 927 1.06 22.99 5.05
CA GLY A 927 0.15 23.81 5.87
C GLY A 927 0.66 25.24 6.08
N ILE A 928 1.97 25.41 6.23
CA ILE A 928 2.61 26.73 6.34
C ILE A 928 2.78 27.38 4.97
N GLU A 929 3.29 26.66 3.97
CA GLU A 929 3.69 27.21 2.66
C GLU A 929 2.54 27.87 1.91
N VAL A 930 1.36 27.25 1.92
CA VAL A 930 0.21 27.68 1.09
C VAL A 930 -0.29 29.08 1.46
N GLU A 931 -0.09 29.49 2.71
CA GLU A 931 -0.48 30.79 3.24
C GLU A 931 0.54 31.90 2.90
N LEU A 932 1.79 31.52 2.64
CA LEU A 932 2.92 32.46 2.51
C LEU A 932 2.79 33.46 1.37
N PRO A 933 2.38 33.09 0.14
CA PRO A 933 2.31 34.09 -0.94
C PRO A 933 1.19 35.12 -0.70
N ILE A 934 0.06 34.70 -0.09
CA ILE A 934 -1.03 35.61 0.28
C ILE A 934 -0.56 36.55 1.40
N LEU A 935 0.13 36.02 2.42
CA LEU A 935 0.71 36.81 3.50
C LEU A 935 1.69 37.86 2.96
N HIS A 936 2.61 37.46 2.07
CA HIS A 936 3.61 38.35 1.50
C HIS A 936 3.00 39.52 0.72
N ARG A 937 1.85 39.30 0.08
CA ARG A 937 1.12 40.34 -0.67
C ARG A 937 0.61 41.47 0.21
N PHE A 938 0.28 41.18 1.48
CA PHE A 938 -0.18 42.18 2.46
C PHE A 938 0.94 42.70 3.36
N ALA A 939 1.99 41.92 3.59
CA ALA A 939 3.09 42.26 4.49
C ALA A 939 4.46 41.82 3.93
N PRO A 940 4.99 42.49 2.88
CA PRO A 940 6.24 42.06 2.23
C PRO A 940 7.47 42.19 3.13
N HIS A 941 7.38 42.96 4.22
CA HIS A 941 8.44 43.13 5.22
C HIS A 941 8.40 42.10 6.35
N ALA A 942 7.35 41.28 6.44
CA ALA A 942 7.19 40.33 7.53
C ALA A 942 8.23 39.21 7.46
N LYS A 943 8.70 38.78 8.63
CA LYS A 943 9.57 37.62 8.84
C LYS A 943 8.75 36.47 9.42
N VAL A 944 8.92 35.29 8.86
CA VAL A 944 8.09 34.12 9.20
C VAL A 944 8.83 33.13 10.09
N VAL A 945 8.14 32.58 11.08
CA VAL A 945 8.53 31.37 11.81
C VAL A 945 7.45 30.32 11.55
N GLY A 946 7.80 29.27 10.81
CA GLY A 946 6.90 28.15 10.54
C GLY A 946 7.10 27.04 11.57
N ILE A 947 6.01 26.61 12.20
CA ILE A 947 5.99 25.52 13.19
C ILE A 947 5.03 24.42 12.71
N ALA A 948 5.54 23.21 12.55
CA ALA A 948 4.76 22.03 12.16
C ALA A 948 4.53 21.13 13.38
N ILE A 949 3.25 20.84 13.67
CA ILE A 949 2.80 20.11 14.87
C ILE A 949 2.20 18.76 14.46
N GLY A 950 2.88 17.68 14.82
CA GLY A 950 2.43 16.29 14.71
C GLY A 950 1.53 15.88 15.86
N ALA A 951 1.67 14.64 16.33
CA ALA A 951 0.86 14.12 17.43
C ALA A 951 1.17 14.83 18.77
N GLY A 952 0.16 14.93 19.64
CA GLY A 952 0.30 15.53 20.97
C GLY A 952 -0.93 15.34 21.85
N SER A 953 -0.69 15.29 23.16
CA SER A 953 -1.72 15.33 24.20
C SER A 953 -2.09 16.77 24.57
N LEU A 954 -3.18 16.91 25.30
CA LEU A 954 -3.63 18.19 25.82
C LEU A 954 -2.58 18.83 26.74
N GLN A 955 -1.99 18.06 27.66
CA GLN A 955 -0.97 18.54 28.58
C GLN A 955 0.20 19.15 27.80
N ARG A 956 0.70 18.45 26.79
CA ARG A 956 1.76 18.97 25.92
C ARG A 956 1.34 20.27 25.24
N CYS A 957 0.09 20.39 24.77
CA CYS A 957 -0.40 21.65 24.18
C CYS A 957 -0.39 22.82 25.17
N GLN A 958 -0.68 22.56 26.45
CA GLN A 958 -0.62 23.58 27.52
C GLN A 958 0.82 23.99 27.84
N GLU A 959 1.76 23.04 27.88
CA GLU A 959 3.20 23.29 28.03
C GLU A 959 3.74 24.12 26.87
N PHE A 960 3.36 23.78 25.63
CA PHE A 960 3.67 24.56 24.43
C PHE A 960 3.13 25.99 24.56
N GLY A 961 1.84 26.14 24.89
CA GLY A 961 1.22 27.46 25.03
C GLY A 961 1.89 28.32 26.10
N THR A 962 2.32 27.70 27.20
CA THR A 962 3.06 28.38 28.28
C THR A 962 4.44 28.84 27.81
N GLY A 963 5.20 27.97 27.15
CA GLY A 963 6.52 28.33 26.59
C GLY A 963 6.43 29.40 25.49
N LEU A 964 5.41 29.31 24.63
CA LEU A 964 5.12 30.33 23.62
C LEU A 964 4.80 31.69 24.28
N ALA A 965 3.94 31.71 25.30
CA ALA A 965 3.62 32.94 26.04
C ALA A 965 4.86 33.56 26.69
N ALA A 966 5.73 32.75 27.29
CA ALA A 966 6.96 33.22 27.92
C ALA A 966 7.91 33.90 26.91
N VAL A 967 8.08 33.31 25.72
CA VAL A 967 8.92 33.91 24.65
C VAL A 967 8.32 35.20 24.10
N LEU A 968 6.99 35.29 24.03
CA LEU A 968 6.31 36.43 23.42
C LEU A 968 6.09 37.62 24.37
N GLN A 969 6.25 37.45 25.69
CA GLN A 969 5.93 38.48 26.68
C GLN A 969 6.53 39.87 26.36
N ASP A 970 7.79 39.92 25.90
CA ASP A 970 8.50 41.18 25.60
C ASP A 970 8.42 41.64 24.13
N GLN A 971 7.83 40.83 23.25
CA GLN A 971 7.76 41.08 21.79
C GLN A 971 6.35 40.93 21.20
N TRP A 972 5.34 40.84 22.07
CA TRP A 972 3.93 40.67 21.72
C TRP A 972 3.45 41.72 20.71
N GLU A 973 3.77 43.00 20.96
CA GLU A 973 3.32 44.10 20.09
C GLU A 973 3.88 44.03 18.66
N LYS A 974 4.89 43.18 18.41
CA LYS A 974 5.56 42.99 17.12
C LYS A 974 5.29 41.62 16.49
N THR A 975 4.37 40.81 17.04
CA THR A 975 4.17 39.42 16.62
C THR A 975 2.70 39.13 16.35
N LEU A 976 2.42 38.51 15.20
CA LEU A 976 1.12 37.92 14.88
C LEU A 976 1.22 36.38 14.95
N LEU A 977 0.23 35.75 15.58
CA LEU A 977 0.05 34.31 15.56
C LEU A 977 -0.96 33.92 14.49
N ILE A 978 -0.61 32.95 13.65
CA ILE A 978 -1.49 32.35 12.65
C ILE A 978 -1.67 30.86 13.01
N ILE A 979 -2.92 30.47 13.22
CA ILE A 979 -3.36 29.08 13.34
C ILE A 979 -3.68 28.60 11.92
N SER A 980 -2.89 27.70 11.39
CA SER A 980 -3.13 27.10 10.07
C SER A 980 -4.00 25.85 10.23
N SER A 981 -5.25 25.89 9.75
CA SER A 981 -6.22 24.80 9.90
C SER A 981 -7.31 24.80 8.84
N ASP A 982 -7.47 23.67 8.15
CA ASP A 982 -8.76 23.25 7.63
C ASP A 982 -9.62 22.61 8.75
N MET A 983 -10.92 22.47 8.50
CA MET A 983 -11.90 21.94 9.46
C MET A 983 -12.13 20.44 9.23
N ASN A 984 -13.37 19.93 9.35
CA ASN A 984 -13.65 18.52 9.15
C ASN A 984 -13.46 18.10 7.68
N HIS A 985 -12.99 16.88 7.50
CA HIS A 985 -12.70 16.24 6.23
C HIS A 985 -13.67 15.08 5.97
N TYR A 986 -14.05 14.97 4.71
CA TYR A 986 -14.60 13.77 4.07
C TYR A 986 -15.95 13.28 4.64
N ALA A 987 -16.76 14.19 5.19
CA ALA A 987 -18.18 13.97 5.43
C ALA A 987 -19.03 14.60 4.31
N THR A 988 -20.34 14.34 4.30
CA THR A 988 -21.28 15.05 3.42
C THR A 988 -21.31 16.54 3.78
N ASP A 989 -21.68 17.43 2.86
CA ASP A 989 -21.68 18.89 3.11
C ASP A 989 -22.51 19.28 4.34
N GLN A 990 -23.68 18.66 4.51
CA GLN A 990 -24.54 18.88 5.66
C GLN A 990 -23.87 18.47 6.98
N GLU A 991 -23.25 17.29 7.02
CA GLU A 991 -22.61 16.80 8.24
C GLU A 991 -21.31 17.56 8.53
N ASN A 992 -20.56 17.94 7.50
CA ASN A 992 -19.36 18.76 7.64
C ASN A 992 -19.70 20.10 8.28
N ARG A 993 -20.72 20.79 7.77
CA ARG A 993 -21.22 22.05 8.34
C ARG A 993 -21.62 21.89 9.81
N ARG A 994 -22.30 20.80 10.16
CA ARG A 994 -22.71 20.52 11.55
C ARG A 994 -21.50 20.30 12.46
N LEU A 995 -20.56 19.46 12.06
CA LEU A 995 -19.36 19.14 12.85
C LEU A 995 -18.46 20.38 12.99
N ASP A 996 -18.27 21.13 11.92
CA ASP A 996 -17.46 22.36 11.93
C ASP A 996 -18.09 23.44 12.80
N GLU A 997 -19.42 23.57 12.81
CA GLU A 997 -20.12 24.48 13.70
C GLU A 997 -19.85 24.11 15.17
N LEU A 998 -19.82 22.83 15.53
CA LEU A 998 -19.47 22.41 16.89
C LEU A 998 -18.04 22.81 17.26
N ALA A 999 -17.08 22.63 16.36
CA ALA A 999 -15.69 23.04 16.59
C ALA A 999 -15.57 24.55 16.72
N ILE A 1000 -16.19 25.33 15.84
CA ILE A 1000 -16.13 26.80 15.86
C ILE A 1000 -16.84 27.34 17.11
N ALA A 1001 -18.02 26.82 17.46
CA ALA A 1001 -18.73 27.21 18.67
C ALA A 1001 -17.92 26.92 19.93
N ALA A 1002 -17.13 25.84 19.95
CA ALA A 1002 -16.20 25.56 21.05
C ALA A 1002 -15.05 26.57 21.10
N ILE A 1003 -14.51 27.00 19.95
CA ILE A 1003 -13.48 28.06 19.88
C ILE A 1003 -14.04 29.39 20.41
N GLU A 1004 -15.28 29.72 20.05
CA GLU A 1004 -15.99 30.93 20.48
C GLU A 1004 -16.22 30.99 22.00
N THR A 1005 -16.10 29.88 22.74
CA THR A 1005 -16.16 29.90 24.21
C THR A 1005 -14.87 30.35 24.88
N LEU A 1006 -13.80 30.60 24.11
CA LEU A 1006 -12.48 31.01 24.60
C LEU A 1006 -11.82 29.99 25.55
N ASP A 1007 -12.26 28.73 25.47
CA ASP A 1007 -11.76 27.66 26.33
C ASP A 1007 -11.00 26.61 25.50
N PRO A 1008 -9.65 26.63 25.50
CA PRO A 1008 -8.86 25.69 24.72
C PRO A 1008 -9.13 24.22 25.11
N GLU A 1009 -9.46 23.95 26.37
CA GLU A 1009 -9.78 22.60 26.83
C GLU A 1009 -11.03 22.06 26.15
N ARG A 1010 -12.07 22.89 26.13
CA ARG A 1010 -13.34 22.56 25.49
C ARG A 1010 -13.19 22.32 24.01
N VAL A 1011 -12.32 23.08 23.31
CA VAL A 1011 -12.01 22.85 21.89
C VAL A 1011 -11.41 21.45 21.70
N PHE A 1012 -10.38 21.11 22.47
CA PHE A 1012 -9.74 19.79 22.41
C PHE A 1012 -10.75 18.66 22.64
N GLN A 1013 -11.53 18.76 23.72
CA GLN A 1013 -12.54 17.76 24.09
C GLN A 1013 -13.65 17.65 23.05
N THR A 1014 -14.15 18.76 22.51
CA THR A 1014 -15.23 18.78 21.52
C THR A 1014 -14.78 18.09 20.23
N VAL A 1015 -13.60 18.43 19.72
CA VAL A 1015 -13.05 17.84 18.50
C VAL A 1015 -12.82 16.33 18.68
N ARG A 1016 -12.23 15.91 19.81
CA ARG A 1016 -11.95 14.49 20.09
C ARG A 1016 -13.23 13.67 20.29
N THR A 1017 -14.17 14.17 21.09
CA THR A 1017 -15.42 13.46 21.43
C THR A 1017 -16.33 13.29 20.22
N ASN A 1018 -16.39 14.30 19.34
CA ASN A 1018 -17.23 14.27 18.15
C ASN A 1018 -16.49 13.71 16.91
N HIS A 1019 -15.27 13.19 17.07
CA HIS A 1019 -14.44 12.66 15.98
C HIS A 1019 -14.27 13.64 14.80
N ILE A 1020 -14.14 14.93 15.10
CA ILE A 1020 -13.98 15.98 14.10
C ILE A 1020 -12.54 15.90 13.58
N SER A 1021 -12.38 15.73 12.28
CA SER A 1021 -11.08 15.59 11.61
C SER A 1021 -10.42 16.95 11.31
N MET A 1022 -10.64 17.93 12.17
CA MET A 1022 -9.99 19.25 12.11
C MET A 1022 -8.47 19.10 12.25
N CYS A 1023 -7.73 19.44 11.21
CA CYS A 1023 -6.29 19.19 11.17
C CYS A 1023 -5.53 20.09 12.16
N GLY A 1024 -5.92 21.36 12.31
CA GLY A 1024 -5.24 22.32 13.18
C GLY A 1024 -5.79 22.44 14.59
N VAL A 1025 -6.44 21.40 15.14
CA VAL A 1025 -6.95 21.42 16.53
C VAL A 1025 -5.83 21.67 17.57
N LEU A 1026 -4.66 21.02 17.44
CA LEU A 1026 -3.56 21.22 18.38
C LEU A 1026 -2.98 22.64 18.26
N PRO A 1027 -2.64 23.16 17.06
CA PRO A 1027 -2.30 24.57 16.87
C PRO A 1027 -3.31 25.54 17.50
N ALA A 1028 -4.61 25.32 17.32
CA ALA A 1028 -5.65 26.18 17.87
C ALA A 1028 -5.61 26.19 19.41
N VAL A 1029 -5.56 25.01 20.04
CA VAL A 1029 -5.48 24.85 21.51
C VAL A 1029 -4.22 25.51 22.06
N MET A 1030 -3.06 25.29 21.43
CA MET A 1030 -1.78 25.87 21.81
C MET A 1030 -1.80 27.40 21.78
N VAL A 1031 -2.29 27.99 20.67
CA VAL A 1031 -2.38 29.44 20.50
C VAL A 1031 -3.39 30.03 21.50
N MET A 1032 -4.58 29.46 21.62
CA MET A 1032 -5.59 29.93 22.58
C MET A 1032 -5.06 29.89 24.02
N HIS A 1033 -4.30 28.84 24.39
CA HIS A 1033 -3.66 28.76 25.70
C HIS A 1033 -2.62 29.87 25.90
N ALA A 1034 -1.74 30.11 24.91
CA ALA A 1034 -0.75 31.19 24.97
C ALA A 1034 -1.40 32.58 25.08
N LEU A 1035 -2.45 32.84 24.29
CA LEU A 1035 -3.20 34.10 24.34
C LEU A 1035 -3.88 34.31 25.70
N LYS A 1036 -4.44 33.25 26.29
CA LYS A 1036 -5.05 33.30 27.62
C LYS A 1036 -4.01 33.63 28.70
N GLN A 1037 -2.82 33.04 28.64
CA GLN A 1037 -1.70 33.35 29.55
C GLN A 1037 -1.22 34.80 29.43
N LEU A 1038 -1.17 35.33 28.20
CA LEU A 1038 -0.78 36.73 27.94
C LEU A 1038 -1.89 37.75 28.24
N GLY A 1039 -3.11 37.30 28.56
CA GLY A 1039 -4.27 38.18 28.74
C GLY A 1039 -4.72 38.86 27.44
N LYS A 1040 -4.62 38.14 26.30
CA LYS A 1040 -4.89 38.62 24.93
C LYS A 1040 -5.99 37.83 24.21
N LEU A 1041 -6.79 37.08 24.97
CA LEU A 1041 -7.95 36.32 24.47
C LEU A 1041 -9.21 36.82 25.18
N HIS A 1042 -9.90 37.75 24.55
CA HIS A 1042 -11.13 38.40 25.00
C HIS A 1042 -12.34 38.06 24.12
N SER A 1043 -12.15 37.84 22.83
CA SER A 1043 -13.22 37.44 21.91
C SER A 1043 -12.70 36.73 20.66
N VAL A 1044 -13.58 35.97 20.00
CA VAL A 1044 -13.34 35.40 18.67
C VAL A 1044 -14.45 35.87 17.74
N GLN A 1045 -14.08 36.29 16.53
CA GLN A 1045 -15.03 36.62 15.47
C GLN A 1045 -14.83 35.72 14.26
N ARG A 1046 -15.94 35.12 13.81
CA ARG A 1046 -16.00 34.40 12.55
C ARG A 1046 -16.06 35.37 11.37
N MET A 1047 -15.11 35.26 10.46
CA MET A 1047 -15.05 36.07 9.24
C MET A 1047 -15.76 35.43 8.06
N GLY A 1048 -15.70 34.10 7.99
CA GLY A 1048 -16.36 33.33 6.95
C GLY A 1048 -16.20 31.84 7.18
N TYR A 1049 -17.08 31.09 6.53
CA TYR A 1049 -17.08 29.64 6.50
C TYR A 1049 -17.46 29.19 5.08
N ALA A 1050 -16.75 28.20 4.55
CA ALA A 1050 -17.02 27.60 3.25
C ALA A 1050 -16.69 26.10 3.28
N THR A 1051 -17.12 25.36 2.28
CA THR A 1051 -16.70 23.98 2.04
C THR A 1051 -16.24 23.79 0.62
N SER A 1052 -15.55 22.68 0.34
CA SER A 1052 -15.16 22.33 -1.03
C SER A 1052 -16.37 22.13 -1.96
N ALA A 1053 -17.58 21.87 -1.43
CA ALA A 1053 -18.80 21.82 -2.24
C ALA A 1053 -19.16 23.17 -2.87
N ASP A 1054 -18.84 24.28 -2.20
CA ASP A 1054 -19.12 25.64 -2.71
C ASP A 1054 -18.38 25.91 -4.04
N VAL A 1055 -17.31 25.16 -4.31
CA VAL A 1055 -16.50 25.27 -5.54
C VAL A 1055 -16.74 24.11 -6.52
N THR A 1056 -16.97 22.90 -6.02
CA THR A 1056 -17.05 21.68 -6.85
C THR A 1056 -18.48 21.29 -7.21
N GLY A 1057 -19.47 21.70 -6.40
CA GLY A 1057 -20.85 21.21 -6.46
C GLY A 1057 -21.05 19.80 -5.89
N ASP A 1058 -19.97 19.09 -5.49
CA ASP A 1058 -20.07 17.76 -4.89
C ASP A 1058 -20.30 17.86 -3.39
N THR A 1059 -21.50 17.48 -2.93
CA THR A 1059 -21.90 17.50 -1.53
C THR A 1059 -21.70 16.17 -0.81
N SER A 1060 -21.21 15.14 -1.49
CA SER A 1060 -21.11 13.78 -0.93
C SER A 1060 -19.91 13.61 -0.01
N ARG A 1061 -18.83 14.35 -0.26
CA ARG A 1061 -17.57 14.26 0.48
C ARG A 1061 -16.79 15.56 0.37
N VAL A 1062 -16.82 16.37 1.44
CA VAL A 1062 -16.27 17.74 1.41
C VAL A 1062 -15.20 17.97 2.48
N VAL A 1063 -14.47 19.09 2.35
CA VAL A 1063 -13.61 19.64 3.41
C VAL A 1063 -14.13 21.03 3.78
N GLY A 1064 -14.11 21.37 5.07
CA GLY A 1064 -14.58 22.65 5.59
C GLY A 1064 -13.44 23.65 5.81
N TYR A 1065 -13.73 24.93 5.65
CA TYR A 1065 -12.78 26.03 5.75
C TYR A 1065 -13.38 27.15 6.58
N ALA A 1066 -12.65 27.64 7.59
CA ALA A 1066 -13.10 28.74 8.44
C ALA A 1066 -12.00 29.79 8.59
N GLY A 1067 -12.39 31.06 8.56
CA GLY A 1067 -11.52 32.20 8.87
C GLY A 1067 -11.96 32.86 10.17
N LEU A 1068 -11.07 32.94 11.16
CA LEU A 1068 -11.38 33.48 12.50
C LEU A 1068 -10.39 34.58 12.90
N LEU A 1069 -10.86 35.58 13.64
CA LEU A 1069 -10.05 36.61 14.30
C LEU A 1069 -10.12 36.44 15.82
N PHE A 1070 -8.99 36.45 16.51
CA PHE A 1070 -8.88 36.39 17.96
C PHE A 1070 -8.44 37.77 18.48
N ARG A 1071 -9.17 38.33 19.45
CA ARG A 1071 -8.90 39.66 20.04
C ARG A 1071 -8.68 39.57 21.53
#